data_AF-A0A1Z9T141-F1
#
_entry.id   AF-A0A1Z9T141-F1
#
_cell.length_a   1.000
_cell.length_b   1.000
_cell.length_c   1.000
_cell.angle_alpha   90.00
_cell.angle_beta   90.00
_cell.angle_gamma   90.00
#
_symmetry.space_group_name_H-M   'P 1'
#
loop_
_entity.id
_entity.type
_entity.pdbx_description
1 polymer ?
#
loop_
_entity_poly.entity_id
_entity_poly.type
_entity_poly.pdbx_seq_one_letter_code
_entity_poly.pdbx_strand_id
1 'polypeptide(L)'
;MSFYTNVQTIGNSILFRGVSNDGKRFKDRIEYHPTLYIPTKEETKFKTLQGEPVGEIRPGNMKECREFISKYHDIDNFDVYGNDKFEFSFIAEHFPEEHIDYDYSQIRIAYLDIETGSENGFPNVETANEEVTAITMKIGKKVYVFGRGEFVTDREDVFYFRFDSERAMLQKFFEMWDKESPDIMTGWNIDTFDIPYLVNRAMRLFDDKKNPYKLLSPWRKLREYKMFGLGGQELQTYEIYGVETLDYLAMYRKFTYINQESYRLDHIAFVELGERKLDYSEQGSLHLLYKNDYQKFIEYNIKDVELVEQLENKMKLLEMIVSLAYLSKVNYSNTFGQVRMWDTLIYNNLLRKNIVIPPKTTSHKSSQFEGAYVKDPILGSHDWVVNFDLNSLYPHLIMQYNLSPETLITDELPSDLQEIKDARPGIDGLVDQEQNLDALKKYNLTYTPNNEFYRRDIYGFLPEMMQQIYDDRVKYKGMMIDAKKKLQNETDASERFKLKNLISKYHNMQLNLKITLNSAFGAMGNQHFRYFDQRIAEAITTSGQLSIKWIEKEINRYLNDLLKTDDDYVVAVDTDSVYITMDKLVQSVYGDKNVEKAKIIDFLDKVCSEQMEKIIDKSYQKLKDYMNAFDQKMVMKRENIADRAVWTAKKRYIMNVYDSEGVRYKEPQLKIMGIEAIRSSTPSACKQKMKDIFKIIMNGTEDDAIQYIDEFREEFKTLSAEDIFFPRSVRGMKKYHDAAHLYIKGTPIHVKGALLYNKLLKDHKLLGDYPVIKDGEKIKFAYLKKQNTVGGEVIAIPNQLPSEFELQDYIDYDKQFSKSFIEPMSSVMNAVGWQTEKVSTLEDFFG
;
A
#
# COMPACT_ATOMS: atom_id res chain seq x y z
N MET A 1 -17.92 -24.80 -7.97
CA MET A 1 -18.73 -23.82 -8.70
C MET A 1 -17.89 -23.28 -9.86
N SER A 2 -18.51 -22.76 -10.92
CA SER A 2 -17.79 -22.13 -12.02
C SER A 2 -17.37 -20.73 -11.59
N PHE A 3 -16.25 -20.23 -12.07
CA PHE A 3 -15.78 -18.87 -11.79
C PHE A 3 -15.16 -18.23 -13.04
N TYR A 4 -15.26 -16.91 -13.15
CA TYR A 4 -14.65 -16.15 -14.25
C TYR A 4 -13.16 -15.91 -13.99
N THR A 5 -12.34 -15.89 -15.03
CA THR A 5 -10.94 -15.42 -14.93
C THR A 5 -10.77 -14.06 -15.59
N ASN A 6 -11.63 -13.68 -16.53
CA ASN A 6 -11.66 -12.35 -17.14
C ASN A 6 -13.04 -12.08 -17.77
N VAL A 7 -13.57 -10.87 -17.56
CA VAL A 7 -14.81 -10.37 -18.19
C VAL A 7 -14.57 -8.98 -18.76
N GLN A 8 -14.67 -8.80 -20.08
CA GLN A 8 -14.38 -7.52 -20.74
C GLN A 8 -15.42 -7.18 -21.81
N THR A 9 -15.76 -5.89 -21.96
CA THR A 9 -16.66 -5.43 -23.03
C THR A 9 -15.89 -5.22 -24.35
N ILE A 10 -16.49 -5.63 -25.48
CA ILE A 10 -16.04 -5.26 -26.82
C ILE A 10 -17.24 -5.01 -27.74
N GLY A 11 -17.43 -3.76 -28.17
CA GLY A 11 -18.62 -3.38 -28.94
C GLY A 11 -19.90 -3.69 -28.16
N ASN A 12 -20.73 -4.60 -28.70
CA ASN A 12 -21.98 -5.09 -28.10
C ASN A 12 -21.84 -6.47 -27.42
N SER A 13 -20.61 -7.01 -27.32
CA SER A 13 -20.37 -8.31 -26.70
C SER A 13 -19.55 -8.23 -25.41
N ILE A 14 -19.79 -9.16 -24.51
CA ILE A 14 -18.93 -9.53 -23.39
C ILE A 14 -17.99 -10.64 -23.86
N LEU A 15 -16.70 -10.46 -23.63
CA LEU A 15 -15.68 -11.48 -23.70
C LEU A 15 -15.56 -12.11 -22.32
N PHE A 16 -15.89 -13.39 -22.23
CA PHE A 16 -15.98 -14.11 -20.96
C PHE A 16 -15.03 -15.29 -20.99
N ARG A 17 -14.07 -15.33 -20.06
CA ARG A 17 -13.23 -16.52 -19.80
C ARG A 17 -13.48 -17.00 -18.39
N GLY A 18 -13.40 -18.31 -18.20
CA GLY A 18 -13.53 -18.89 -16.88
C GLY A 18 -13.25 -20.37 -16.82
N VAL A 19 -13.54 -20.93 -15.66
CA VAL A 19 -13.42 -22.34 -15.33
C VAL A 19 -14.79 -22.84 -14.91
N SER A 20 -15.24 -23.92 -15.52
CA SER A 20 -16.54 -24.54 -15.23
C SER A 20 -16.46 -25.48 -14.01
N ASN A 21 -17.61 -25.95 -13.54
CA ASN A 21 -17.72 -26.78 -12.33
C ASN A 21 -16.86 -28.06 -12.34
N ASP A 22 -16.63 -28.64 -13.52
CA ASP A 22 -15.82 -29.86 -13.70
C ASP A 22 -14.33 -29.57 -13.93
N GLY A 23 -13.92 -28.31 -13.77
CA GLY A 23 -12.55 -27.82 -13.96
C GLY A 23 -12.18 -27.55 -15.42
N LYS A 24 -13.11 -27.67 -16.38
CA LYS A 24 -12.82 -27.32 -17.77
C LYS A 24 -12.82 -25.82 -17.98
N ARG A 25 -11.78 -25.34 -18.67
CA ARG A 25 -11.64 -23.95 -19.11
C ARG A 25 -12.53 -23.65 -20.30
N PHE A 26 -13.14 -22.47 -20.32
CA PHE A 26 -13.96 -22.00 -21.43
C PHE A 26 -13.61 -20.55 -21.80
N LYS A 27 -13.99 -20.16 -23.03
CA LYS A 27 -13.98 -18.77 -23.49
C LYS A 27 -15.18 -18.56 -24.41
N ASP A 28 -15.98 -17.55 -24.12
CA ASP A 28 -17.20 -17.22 -24.86
C ASP A 28 -17.27 -15.74 -25.23
N ARG A 29 -17.90 -15.45 -26.37
CA ARG A 29 -18.26 -14.10 -26.78
C ARG A 29 -19.78 -14.01 -26.79
N ILE A 30 -20.32 -13.22 -25.87
CA ILE A 30 -21.76 -13.16 -25.59
C ILE A 30 -22.27 -11.78 -25.99
N GLU A 31 -23.25 -11.70 -26.89
CA GLU A 31 -23.99 -10.45 -27.10
C GLU A 31 -24.79 -10.13 -25.83
N TYR A 32 -24.62 -8.91 -25.31
CA TYR A 32 -25.15 -8.56 -24.00
C TYR A 32 -26.15 -7.40 -24.10
N HIS A 33 -27.28 -7.57 -23.41
CA HIS A 33 -28.40 -6.65 -23.35
C HIS A 33 -28.60 -6.21 -21.89
N PRO A 34 -27.93 -5.12 -21.46
CA PRO A 34 -27.99 -4.67 -20.08
C PRO A 34 -29.39 -4.23 -19.67
N THR A 35 -29.73 -4.44 -18.40
CA THR A 35 -30.93 -3.87 -17.77
C THR A 35 -30.58 -2.55 -17.10
N LEU A 36 -31.34 -1.50 -17.39
CA LEU A 36 -31.32 -0.19 -16.73
C LEU A 36 -32.65 0.03 -16.00
N TYR A 37 -32.73 1.11 -15.22
CA TYR A 37 -33.95 1.41 -14.48
C TYR A 37 -34.31 2.89 -14.57
N ILE A 38 -35.61 3.21 -14.60
CA ILE A 38 -36.13 4.57 -14.69
C ILE A 38 -37.23 4.81 -13.65
N PRO A 39 -37.43 6.05 -13.18
CA PRO A 39 -38.54 6.39 -12.28
C PRO A 39 -39.89 5.95 -12.85
N THR A 40 -40.77 5.43 -11.99
CA THR A 40 -42.15 5.10 -12.34
C THR A 40 -43.09 5.48 -11.20
N LYS A 41 -44.39 5.60 -11.50
CA LYS A 41 -45.43 5.79 -10.48
C LYS A 41 -46.04 4.47 -10.00
N GLU A 42 -45.77 3.38 -10.72
CA GLU A 42 -46.26 2.05 -10.37
C GLU A 42 -45.35 1.44 -9.30
N GLU A 43 -45.92 0.75 -8.31
CA GLU A 43 -45.11 -0.04 -7.37
C GLU A 43 -44.43 -1.19 -8.12
N THR A 44 -43.10 -1.25 -8.03
CA THR A 44 -42.28 -2.28 -8.66
C THR A 44 -41.41 -3.01 -7.62
N LYS A 45 -40.77 -4.10 -8.06
CA LYS A 45 -39.81 -4.84 -7.25
C LYS A 45 -38.59 -3.99 -6.87
N PHE A 46 -38.18 -3.08 -7.75
CA PHE A 46 -36.94 -2.32 -7.61
C PHE A 46 -37.20 -0.90 -7.14
N LYS A 47 -36.37 -0.41 -6.22
CA LYS A 47 -36.51 0.91 -5.61
C LYS A 47 -35.18 1.66 -5.58
N THR A 48 -35.22 2.98 -5.47
CA THR A 48 -34.05 3.81 -5.17
C THR A 48 -33.65 3.66 -3.69
N LEU A 49 -32.51 4.26 -3.30
CA LEU A 49 -32.10 4.32 -1.89
C LEU A 49 -33.11 5.05 -1.00
N GLN A 50 -33.88 5.99 -1.57
CA GLN A 50 -34.93 6.75 -0.88
C GLN A 50 -36.26 5.98 -0.82
N GLY A 51 -36.36 4.82 -1.47
CA GLY A 51 -37.57 4.00 -1.50
C GLY A 51 -38.51 4.29 -2.68
N GLU A 52 -38.12 5.18 -3.59
CA GLU A 52 -38.93 5.52 -4.77
C GLU A 52 -38.95 4.36 -5.78
N PRO A 53 -40.11 3.99 -6.34
CA PRO A 53 -40.21 2.87 -7.27
C PRO A 53 -39.56 3.17 -8.63
N VAL A 54 -38.85 2.18 -9.17
CA VAL A 54 -38.22 2.25 -10.51
C VAL A 54 -38.60 1.04 -11.37
N GLY A 55 -38.84 1.27 -12.66
CA GLY A 55 -39.15 0.23 -13.64
C GLY A 55 -37.90 -0.24 -14.37
N GLU A 56 -37.80 -1.54 -14.61
CA GLU A 56 -36.77 -2.12 -15.49
C GLU A 56 -37.00 -1.71 -16.94
N ILE A 57 -35.92 -1.35 -17.64
CA ILE A 57 -35.92 -1.10 -19.07
C ILE A 57 -34.71 -1.75 -19.73
N ARG A 58 -34.90 -2.29 -20.94
CA ARG A 58 -33.84 -2.81 -21.80
C ARG A 58 -33.87 -2.08 -23.13
N PRO A 59 -33.19 -0.91 -23.23
CA PRO A 59 -33.17 -0.12 -24.47
C PRO A 59 -32.64 -0.90 -25.67
N GLY A 60 -31.82 -1.92 -25.44
CA GLY A 60 -31.34 -2.83 -26.47
C GLY A 60 -29.97 -3.41 -26.11
N ASN A 61 -29.05 -3.42 -27.07
CA ASN A 61 -27.66 -3.84 -26.85
C ASN A 61 -26.86 -2.79 -26.06
N MET A 62 -25.61 -3.10 -25.69
CA MET A 62 -24.76 -2.19 -24.92
C MET A 62 -24.57 -0.80 -25.55
N LYS A 63 -24.52 -0.67 -26.88
CA LYS A 63 -24.41 0.64 -27.53
C LYS A 63 -25.70 1.46 -27.35
N GLU A 64 -26.86 0.85 -27.59
CA GLU A 64 -28.17 1.48 -27.43
C GLU A 64 -28.42 1.88 -25.97
N CYS A 65 -27.96 1.10 -25.00
CA CYS A 65 -28.02 1.48 -23.59
C CYS A 65 -27.15 2.71 -23.26
N ARG A 66 -25.95 2.85 -23.84
CA ARG A 66 -25.12 4.05 -23.65
C ARG A 66 -25.76 5.28 -24.30
N GLU A 67 -26.34 5.12 -25.49
CA GLU A 67 -27.08 6.19 -26.17
C GLU A 67 -28.31 6.61 -25.36
N PHE A 68 -29.03 5.65 -24.76
CA PHE A 68 -30.14 5.92 -23.87
C PHE A 68 -29.70 6.72 -22.64
N ILE A 69 -28.66 6.29 -21.92
CA ILE A 69 -28.11 7.03 -20.77
C ILE A 69 -27.71 8.45 -21.19
N SER A 70 -26.98 8.59 -22.29
CA SER A 70 -26.52 9.90 -22.77
C SER A 70 -27.66 10.83 -23.17
N LYS A 71 -28.75 10.29 -23.75
CA LYS A 71 -29.90 11.07 -24.19
C LYS A 71 -30.65 11.72 -23.03
N TYR A 72 -30.69 11.03 -21.88
CA TYR A 72 -31.48 11.46 -20.72
C TYR A 72 -30.64 12.08 -19.60
N HIS A 73 -29.31 12.15 -19.75
CA HIS A 73 -28.39 12.66 -18.72
C HIS A 73 -28.70 14.10 -18.26
N ASP A 74 -29.12 14.97 -19.18
CA ASP A 74 -29.35 16.40 -18.91
C ASP A 74 -30.83 16.74 -18.67
N ILE A 75 -31.69 15.73 -18.51
CA ILE A 75 -33.12 15.95 -18.27
C ILE A 75 -33.38 16.01 -16.77
N ASP A 76 -33.75 17.21 -16.30
CA ASP A 76 -34.13 17.42 -14.91
C ASP A 76 -35.24 16.46 -14.46
N ASN A 77 -35.07 15.89 -13.26
CA ASN A 77 -35.99 14.93 -12.64
C ASN A 77 -36.18 13.61 -13.43
N PHE A 78 -35.25 13.24 -14.31
CA PHE A 78 -35.26 11.94 -14.99
C PHE A 78 -33.89 11.26 -14.91
N ASP A 79 -33.66 10.54 -13.82
CA ASP A 79 -32.44 9.74 -13.66
C ASP A 79 -32.54 8.39 -14.37
N VAL A 80 -31.46 7.98 -15.04
CA VAL A 80 -31.30 6.61 -15.53
C VAL A 80 -30.40 5.84 -14.56
N TYR A 81 -31.02 4.97 -13.77
CA TYR A 81 -30.36 4.18 -12.74
C TYR A 81 -29.73 2.91 -13.30
N GLY A 82 -28.78 2.36 -12.55
CA GLY A 82 -28.04 1.14 -12.89
C GLY A 82 -26.56 1.38 -13.16
N ASN A 83 -25.86 0.30 -13.52
CA ASN A 83 -24.42 0.34 -13.77
C ASN A 83 -24.12 0.60 -15.26
N ASP A 84 -23.37 1.66 -15.52
CA ASP A 84 -22.94 2.11 -16.85
C ASP A 84 -21.69 1.36 -17.36
N LYS A 85 -21.11 0.50 -16.51
CA LYS A 85 -20.02 -0.43 -16.82
C LYS A 85 -20.57 -1.86 -16.86
N PHE A 86 -21.06 -2.22 -18.04
CA PHE A 86 -21.83 -3.44 -18.28
C PHE A 86 -21.08 -4.75 -18.00
N GLU A 87 -19.74 -4.75 -17.98
CA GLU A 87 -18.98 -5.90 -17.49
C GLU A 87 -19.33 -6.26 -16.04
N PHE A 88 -19.61 -5.27 -15.18
CA PHE A 88 -19.98 -5.52 -13.79
C PHE A 88 -21.46 -5.88 -13.64
N SER A 89 -22.34 -5.35 -14.51
CA SER A 89 -23.73 -5.82 -14.61
C SER A 89 -23.75 -7.30 -14.98
N PHE A 90 -22.96 -7.68 -16.00
CA PHE A 90 -22.82 -9.06 -16.43
C PHE A 90 -22.33 -9.96 -15.29
N ILE A 91 -21.27 -9.57 -14.57
CA ILE A 91 -20.76 -10.36 -13.43
C ILE A 91 -21.84 -10.49 -12.34
N ALA A 92 -22.53 -9.40 -11.98
CA ALA A 92 -23.56 -9.42 -10.94
C ALA A 92 -24.74 -10.35 -11.31
N GLU A 93 -25.12 -10.39 -12.59
CA GLU A 93 -26.19 -11.26 -13.10
C GLU A 93 -25.77 -12.74 -13.19
N HIS A 94 -24.53 -13.03 -13.61
CA HIS A 94 -24.03 -14.40 -13.83
C HIS A 94 -23.49 -15.06 -12.55
N PHE A 95 -23.07 -14.24 -11.58
CA PHE A 95 -22.56 -14.67 -10.28
C PHE A 95 -23.33 -13.93 -9.16
N PRO A 96 -24.63 -14.17 -8.97
CA PRO A 96 -25.47 -13.42 -8.04
C PRO A 96 -25.20 -13.73 -6.56
N GLU A 97 -24.52 -14.83 -6.28
CA GLU A 97 -24.15 -15.25 -4.93
C GLU A 97 -23.31 -14.19 -4.19
N GLU A 98 -23.36 -14.21 -2.87
CA GLU A 98 -22.60 -13.27 -2.05
C GLU A 98 -21.08 -13.47 -2.18
N HIS A 99 -20.64 -14.72 -2.32
CA HIS A 99 -19.24 -15.07 -2.49
C HIS A 99 -19.09 -16.04 -3.65
N ILE A 100 -18.24 -15.67 -4.62
CA ILE A 100 -17.85 -16.57 -5.71
C ILE A 100 -16.91 -17.62 -5.12
N ASP A 101 -17.28 -18.89 -5.18
CA ASP A 101 -16.40 -19.99 -4.79
C ASP A 101 -15.47 -20.33 -5.96
N TYR A 102 -14.18 -20.04 -5.78
CA TYR A 102 -13.14 -20.22 -6.78
C TYR A 102 -12.01 -21.11 -6.25
N ASP A 103 -11.32 -21.76 -7.17
CA ASP A 103 -10.13 -22.57 -6.90
C ASP A 103 -8.90 -21.88 -7.51
N TYR A 104 -8.07 -21.30 -6.65
CA TYR A 104 -6.86 -20.59 -7.08
C TYR A 104 -5.90 -21.49 -7.87
N SER A 105 -5.85 -22.79 -7.57
CA SER A 105 -4.96 -23.73 -8.27
C SER A 105 -5.33 -23.95 -9.74
N GLN A 106 -6.56 -23.59 -10.11
CA GLN A 106 -7.04 -23.68 -11.49
C GLN A 106 -6.79 -22.40 -12.30
N ILE A 107 -6.27 -21.33 -11.68
CA ILE A 107 -5.86 -20.10 -12.37
C ILE A 107 -4.44 -20.29 -12.90
N ARG A 108 -4.23 -20.05 -14.19
CA ARG A 108 -2.92 -20.21 -14.83
C ARG A 108 -2.15 -18.90 -14.78
N ILE A 109 -1.04 -18.92 -14.07
CA ILE A 109 -0.16 -17.77 -13.86
C ILE A 109 1.14 -18.02 -14.64
N ALA A 110 1.49 -17.06 -15.49
CA ALA A 110 2.77 -17.03 -16.21
C ALA A 110 3.69 -16.00 -15.55
N TYR A 111 4.83 -16.45 -15.05
CA TYR A 111 5.94 -15.59 -14.61
C TYR A 111 6.88 -15.39 -15.80
N LEU A 112 7.10 -14.14 -16.20
CA LEU A 112 7.84 -13.76 -17.40
C LEU A 112 9.00 -12.82 -17.06
N ASP A 113 10.13 -13.04 -17.72
CA ASP A 113 11.26 -12.12 -17.77
C ASP A 113 11.99 -12.26 -19.12
N ILE A 114 12.44 -11.15 -19.70
CA ILE A 114 13.18 -11.13 -20.96
C ILE A 114 14.57 -10.52 -20.79
N GLU A 115 15.49 -10.94 -21.64
CA GLU A 115 16.77 -10.28 -21.85
C GLU A 115 16.87 -9.71 -23.25
N THR A 116 17.46 -8.53 -23.35
CA THR A 116 17.67 -7.83 -24.63
C THR A 116 19.13 -7.46 -24.80
N GLY A 117 19.59 -7.39 -26.05
CA GLY A 117 20.88 -6.81 -26.37
C GLY A 117 21.00 -5.36 -25.87
N SER A 118 22.22 -4.87 -25.81
CA SER A 118 22.52 -3.48 -25.46
C SER A 118 23.66 -2.92 -26.30
N GLU A 119 23.78 -3.35 -27.56
CA GLU A 119 24.89 -2.96 -28.43
C GLU A 119 24.85 -1.46 -28.77
N ASN A 120 23.66 -0.85 -28.77
CA ASN A 120 23.47 0.59 -28.96
C ASN A 120 23.01 1.30 -27.67
N GLY A 121 23.40 0.78 -26.51
CA GLY A 121 23.01 1.29 -25.20
C GLY A 121 21.73 0.66 -24.65
N PHE A 122 21.13 1.28 -23.63
CA PHE A 122 19.97 0.70 -22.96
C PHE A 122 18.75 0.57 -23.90
N PRO A 123 18.08 -0.59 -23.93
CA PRO A 123 16.93 -0.87 -24.79
C PRO A 123 15.81 0.15 -24.62
N ASN A 124 15.37 0.77 -25.72
CA ASN A 124 14.23 1.67 -25.70
C ASN A 124 12.94 0.90 -26.03
N VAL A 125 11.96 0.98 -25.14
CA VAL A 125 10.69 0.26 -25.27
C VAL A 125 9.90 0.68 -26.51
N GLU A 126 9.79 1.97 -26.78
CA GLU A 126 8.99 2.50 -27.91
C GLU A 126 9.58 2.11 -29.27
N THR A 127 10.91 2.15 -29.40
CA THR A 127 11.58 1.83 -30.69
C THR A 127 11.96 0.36 -30.83
N ALA A 128 11.97 -0.40 -29.72
CA ALA A 128 12.39 -1.80 -29.61
C ALA A 128 13.67 -2.07 -30.44
N ASN A 129 14.71 -1.27 -30.19
CA ASN A 129 15.89 -1.15 -31.06
C ASN A 129 16.85 -2.33 -30.98
N GLU A 130 16.92 -3.01 -29.85
CA GLU A 130 17.83 -4.14 -29.60
C GLU A 130 17.14 -5.48 -29.84
N GLU A 131 17.91 -6.53 -30.11
CA GLU A 131 17.37 -7.89 -30.24
C GLU A 131 16.95 -8.43 -28.87
N VAL A 132 15.86 -9.18 -28.81
CA VAL A 132 15.55 -10.05 -27.66
C VAL A 132 16.49 -11.26 -27.73
N THR A 133 17.26 -11.51 -26.68
CA THR A 133 18.32 -12.52 -26.61
C THR A 133 17.93 -13.75 -25.80
N ALA A 134 17.04 -13.58 -24.82
CA ALA A 134 16.40 -14.68 -24.10
C ALA A 134 15.00 -14.30 -23.62
N ILE A 135 14.14 -15.31 -23.45
CA ILE A 135 12.83 -15.19 -22.80
C ILE A 135 12.67 -16.40 -21.88
N THR A 136 12.40 -16.16 -20.59
CA THR A 136 11.98 -17.22 -19.67
C THR A 136 10.53 -17.01 -19.28
N MET A 137 9.72 -18.07 -19.41
CA MET A 137 8.33 -18.11 -19.00
C MET A 137 8.08 -19.35 -18.15
N LYS A 138 7.71 -19.16 -16.88
CA LYS A 138 7.32 -20.25 -15.98
C LYS A 138 5.81 -20.32 -15.82
N ILE A 139 5.24 -21.51 -16.02
CA ILE A 139 3.82 -21.81 -15.79
C ILE A 139 3.70 -23.11 -15.00
N GLY A 140 3.19 -23.01 -13.77
CA GLY A 140 3.19 -24.13 -12.83
C GLY A 140 4.60 -24.63 -12.60
N LYS A 141 4.84 -25.93 -12.82
CA LYS A 141 6.18 -26.52 -12.65
C LYS A 141 7.09 -26.33 -13.86
N LYS A 142 6.58 -25.94 -15.04
CA LYS A 142 7.37 -25.93 -16.27
C LYS A 142 8.03 -24.57 -16.47
N VAL A 143 9.32 -24.58 -16.74
CA VAL A 143 10.12 -23.40 -17.08
C VAL A 143 10.44 -23.48 -18.57
N TYR A 144 9.78 -22.66 -19.39
CA TYR A 144 10.05 -22.58 -20.82
C TYR A 144 11.07 -21.47 -21.09
N VAL A 145 12.20 -21.84 -21.70
CA VAL A 145 13.30 -20.91 -21.97
C VAL A 145 13.56 -20.88 -23.46
N PHE A 146 13.55 -19.68 -24.04
CA PHE A 146 13.80 -19.45 -25.46
C PHE A 146 15.09 -18.65 -25.58
N GLY A 147 16.10 -19.19 -26.26
CA GLY A 147 17.42 -18.56 -26.33
C GLY A 147 18.11 -18.69 -27.69
N ARG A 148 19.18 -17.93 -27.88
CA ARG A 148 19.94 -17.81 -29.14
C ARG A 148 21.19 -18.71 -29.18
N GLY A 149 21.71 -19.16 -28.05
CA GLY A 149 22.97 -19.92 -27.91
C GLY A 149 22.78 -21.38 -27.48
N GLU A 150 23.86 -22.03 -27.04
CA GLU A 150 23.81 -23.38 -26.47
C GLU A 150 23.67 -23.31 -24.94
N PHE A 151 22.70 -24.01 -24.39
CA PHE A 151 22.47 -24.10 -22.94
C PHE A 151 22.21 -25.55 -22.57
N VAL A 152 22.89 -26.03 -21.52
CA VAL A 152 22.76 -27.40 -21.04
C VAL A 152 22.24 -27.37 -19.61
N THR A 153 21.26 -28.22 -19.32
CA THR A 153 20.73 -28.39 -17.96
C THR A 153 20.31 -29.83 -17.72
N ASP A 154 20.46 -30.29 -16.50
CA ASP A 154 19.98 -31.58 -15.99
C ASP A 154 18.58 -31.47 -15.34
N ARG A 155 18.02 -30.26 -15.27
CA ARG A 155 16.71 -29.98 -14.71
C ARG A 155 15.58 -30.49 -15.61
N GLU A 156 14.81 -31.46 -15.13
CA GLU A 156 13.64 -32.02 -15.83
C GLU A 156 12.50 -31.00 -16.03
N ASP A 157 12.46 -29.95 -15.22
CA ASP A 157 11.42 -28.92 -15.26
C ASP A 157 11.73 -27.79 -16.25
N VAL A 158 12.95 -27.72 -16.79
CA VAL A 158 13.41 -26.69 -17.72
C VAL A 158 13.38 -27.20 -19.16
N PHE A 159 12.62 -26.50 -20.01
CA PHE A 159 12.49 -26.78 -21.43
C PHE A 159 13.17 -25.68 -22.22
N TYR A 160 14.42 -25.92 -22.62
CA TYR A 160 15.20 -24.99 -23.43
C TYR A 160 14.92 -25.18 -24.93
N PHE A 161 14.61 -24.08 -25.62
CA PHE A 161 14.46 -24.03 -27.07
C PHE A 161 15.51 -23.08 -27.65
N ARG A 162 16.47 -23.64 -28.37
CA ARG A 162 17.49 -22.87 -29.11
C ARG A 162 16.95 -22.38 -30.46
N PHE A 163 17.26 -21.14 -30.83
CA PHE A 163 16.92 -20.56 -32.13
C PHE A 163 18.07 -19.79 -32.76
N ASP A 164 18.33 -20.07 -34.04
CA ASP A 164 19.32 -19.32 -34.84
C ASP A 164 18.78 -17.97 -35.34
N SER A 165 17.47 -17.69 -35.22
CA SER A 165 16.89 -16.38 -35.53
C SER A 165 15.97 -15.85 -34.40
N GLU A 166 16.09 -14.55 -34.08
CA GLU A 166 15.21 -13.86 -33.13
C GLU A 166 13.74 -13.96 -33.58
N ARG A 167 13.48 -13.83 -34.89
CA ARG A 167 12.13 -13.95 -35.44
C ARG A 167 11.53 -15.32 -35.17
N ALA A 168 12.31 -16.40 -35.31
CA ALA A 168 11.84 -17.75 -35.00
C ALA A 168 11.59 -17.93 -33.49
N MET A 169 12.48 -17.38 -32.66
CA MET A 169 12.35 -17.37 -31.20
C MET A 169 11.06 -16.70 -30.73
N LEU A 170 10.82 -15.46 -31.18
CA LEU A 170 9.62 -14.69 -30.84
C LEU A 170 8.35 -15.39 -31.32
N GLN A 171 8.34 -15.87 -32.56
CA GLN A 171 7.18 -16.60 -33.08
C GLN A 171 6.88 -17.84 -32.21
N LYS A 172 7.90 -18.62 -31.84
CA LYS A 172 7.71 -19.81 -31.04
C LYS A 172 7.27 -19.50 -29.60
N PHE A 173 7.79 -18.42 -29.01
CA PHE A 173 7.32 -17.92 -27.71
C PHE A 173 5.83 -17.60 -27.75
N PHE A 174 5.37 -16.81 -28.72
CA PHE A 174 3.96 -16.43 -28.85
C PHE A 174 3.04 -17.63 -29.14
N GLU A 175 3.50 -18.62 -29.93
CA GLU A 175 2.79 -19.88 -30.15
C GLU A 175 2.70 -20.72 -28.85
N MET A 176 3.77 -20.78 -28.06
CA MET A 176 3.75 -21.48 -26.77
C MET A 176 2.83 -20.78 -25.77
N TRP A 177 2.87 -19.45 -25.72
CA TRP A 177 1.97 -18.64 -24.91
C TRP A 177 0.49 -18.95 -25.20
N ASP A 178 0.11 -18.93 -26.48
CA ASP A 178 -1.27 -19.23 -26.90
C ASP A 178 -1.71 -20.64 -26.51
N LYS A 179 -0.79 -21.61 -26.63
CA LYS A 179 -1.03 -23.01 -26.26
C LYS A 179 -1.24 -23.16 -24.75
N GLU A 180 -0.41 -22.53 -23.93
CA GLU A 180 -0.53 -22.60 -22.47
C GLU A 180 -1.72 -21.78 -21.94
N SER A 181 -2.12 -20.73 -22.68
CA SER A 181 -3.33 -19.92 -22.46
C SER A 181 -3.49 -19.43 -21.01
N PRO A 182 -2.49 -18.72 -20.45
CA PRO A 182 -2.57 -18.21 -19.07
C PRO A 182 -3.74 -17.24 -18.87
N ASP A 183 -4.15 -17.06 -17.62
CA ASP A 183 -5.12 -16.01 -17.21
C ASP A 183 -4.41 -14.77 -16.69
N ILE A 184 -3.27 -14.97 -16.01
CA ILE A 184 -2.48 -13.92 -15.40
C ILE A 184 -1.07 -13.95 -15.99
N MET A 185 -0.56 -12.77 -16.33
CA MET A 185 0.85 -12.53 -16.59
C MET A 185 1.45 -11.70 -15.44
N THR A 186 2.54 -12.17 -14.86
CA THR A 186 3.27 -11.52 -13.77
C THR A 186 4.77 -11.60 -14.02
N GLY A 187 5.53 -10.78 -13.31
CA GLY A 187 6.99 -10.65 -13.42
C GLY A 187 7.42 -9.36 -12.74
N TRP A 188 8.68 -8.95 -12.92
CA TRP A 188 9.18 -7.73 -12.29
C TRP A 188 9.33 -6.60 -13.30
N ASN A 189 8.47 -5.57 -13.24
CA ASN A 189 8.45 -4.45 -14.18
C ASN A 189 7.92 -4.78 -15.61
N ILE A 190 7.19 -5.89 -15.75
CA ILE A 190 6.69 -6.38 -17.04
C ILE A 190 5.68 -5.45 -17.73
N ASP A 191 4.95 -4.63 -16.97
CA ASP A 191 3.89 -3.75 -17.51
C ASP A 191 4.47 -2.60 -18.35
N THR A 192 5.71 -2.20 -18.04
CA THR A 192 6.36 -1.02 -18.60
C THR A 192 7.64 -1.33 -19.37
N PHE A 193 8.10 -2.58 -19.35
CA PHE A 193 9.26 -3.04 -20.12
C PHE A 193 8.95 -4.28 -20.95
N ASP A 194 8.88 -5.47 -20.37
CA ASP A 194 8.88 -6.75 -21.08
C ASP A 194 7.74 -6.87 -22.11
N ILE A 195 6.51 -6.63 -21.67
CA ILE A 195 5.32 -6.73 -22.54
C ILE A 195 5.37 -5.70 -23.68
N PRO A 196 5.50 -4.39 -23.41
CA PRO A 196 5.55 -3.42 -24.49
C PRO A 196 6.75 -3.64 -25.40
N TYR A 197 7.91 -4.08 -24.87
CA TYR A 197 9.08 -4.40 -25.67
C TYR A 197 8.82 -5.56 -26.63
N LEU A 198 8.30 -6.69 -26.12
CA LEU A 198 7.97 -7.86 -26.94
C LEU A 198 6.94 -7.54 -28.03
N VAL A 199 5.90 -6.76 -27.70
CA VAL A 199 4.87 -6.33 -28.66
C VAL A 199 5.48 -5.43 -29.74
N ASN A 200 6.22 -4.39 -29.35
CA ASN A 200 6.83 -3.45 -30.29
C ASN A 200 7.90 -4.12 -31.16
N ARG A 201 8.70 -5.02 -30.58
CA ARG A 201 9.70 -5.80 -31.32
C ARG A 201 9.04 -6.71 -32.35
N ALA A 202 7.94 -7.37 -31.99
CA ALA A 202 7.15 -8.15 -32.94
C ALA A 202 6.52 -7.27 -34.04
N MET A 203 6.00 -6.08 -33.70
CA MET A 203 5.53 -5.10 -34.68
C MET A 203 6.60 -4.67 -35.67
N ARG A 204 7.85 -4.55 -35.20
CA ARG A 204 8.99 -4.18 -36.05
C ARG A 204 9.43 -5.31 -36.98
N LEU A 205 9.41 -6.57 -36.52
CA LEU A 205 9.99 -7.70 -37.24
C LEU A 205 9.01 -8.48 -38.13
N PHE A 206 7.70 -8.35 -37.87
CA PHE A 206 6.66 -9.13 -38.55
C PHE A 206 5.66 -8.23 -39.27
N ASP A 207 5.20 -8.67 -40.44
CA ASP A 207 4.14 -7.99 -41.18
C ASP A 207 2.80 -8.04 -40.42
N ASP A 208 1.99 -6.98 -40.56
CA ASP A 208 0.69 -6.83 -39.86
C ASP A 208 -0.28 -8.02 -40.00
N LYS A 209 -0.20 -8.74 -41.12
CA LYS A 209 -1.04 -9.92 -41.41
C LYS A 209 -0.61 -11.19 -40.68
N LYS A 210 0.65 -11.29 -40.25
CA LYS A 210 1.24 -12.48 -39.60
C LYS A 210 1.70 -12.19 -38.17
N ASN A 211 1.28 -11.06 -37.60
CA ASN A 211 1.92 -10.52 -36.42
C ASN A 211 1.66 -11.37 -35.15
N PRO A 212 2.68 -12.07 -34.62
CA PRO A 212 2.48 -13.09 -33.61
C PRO A 212 2.17 -12.52 -32.22
N TYR A 213 2.44 -11.24 -31.93
CA TYR A 213 2.10 -10.66 -30.62
C TYR A 213 0.60 -10.74 -30.31
N LYS A 214 -0.27 -10.79 -31.35
CA LYS A 214 -1.71 -10.96 -31.16
C LYS A 214 -2.06 -12.28 -30.48
N LEU A 215 -1.16 -13.27 -30.54
CA LEU A 215 -1.31 -14.55 -29.84
C LEU A 215 -1.25 -14.39 -28.32
N LEU A 216 -0.73 -13.27 -27.79
CA LEU A 216 -0.82 -12.95 -26.36
C LEU A 216 -2.27 -12.94 -25.87
N SER A 217 -3.20 -12.53 -26.74
CA SER A 217 -4.62 -12.50 -26.43
C SER A 217 -5.33 -13.75 -26.99
N PRO A 218 -6.13 -14.46 -26.17
CA PRO A 218 -7.05 -15.51 -26.66
C PRO A 218 -8.12 -14.98 -27.63
N TRP A 219 -8.28 -13.66 -27.72
CA TRP A 219 -9.20 -12.93 -28.61
C TRP A 219 -8.49 -12.24 -29.77
N ARG A 220 -7.17 -12.44 -29.92
CA ARG A 220 -6.32 -11.79 -30.93
C ARG A 220 -6.36 -10.26 -30.89
N LYS A 221 -6.65 -9.68 -29.72
CA LYS A 221 -6.81 -8.24 -29.53
C LYS A 221 -5.99 -7.72 -28.36
N LEU A 222 -5.21 -6.69 -28.64
CA LEU A 222 -4.53 -5.87 -27.65
C LEU A 222 -4.96 -4.42 -27.86
N ARG A 223 -4.95 -3.63 -26.78
CA ARG A 223 -5.14 -2.18 -26.85
C ARG A 223 -3.93 -1.51 -26.21
N GLU A 224 -3.21 -0.75 -27.01
CA GLU A 224 -2.21 0.16 -26.49
C GLU A 224 -2.91 1.23 -25.64
N TYR A 225 -2.33 1.53 -24.48
CA TYR A 225 -2.70 2.69 -23.70
C TYR A 225 -1.47 3.30 -23.04
N LYS A 226 -1.59 4.56 -22.63
CA LYS A 226 -0.55 5.24 -21.87
C LYS A 226 -0.94 5.25 -20.41
N MET A 227 -0.01 4.86 -19.55
CA MET A 227 -0.12 5.06 -18.10
C MET A 227 0.86 6.14 -17.65
N PHE A 228 0.57 6.78 -16.53
CA PHE A 228 1.49 7.74 -15.93
C PHE A 228 2.41 7.03 -14.95
N GLY A 229 3.68 6.94 -15.30
CA GLY A 229 4.75 6.46 -14.44
C GLY A 229 5.12 7.46 -13.33
N LEU A 230 6.12 7.09 -12.54
CA LEU A 230 6.67 7.98 -11.51
C LEU A 230 7.17 9.29 -12.16
N GLY A 231 6.84 10.43 -11.55
CA GLY A 231 7.22 11.74 -12.08
C GLY A 231 6.29 12.28 -13.19
N GLY A 232 5.20 11.57 -13.51
CA GLY A 232 4.23 12.01 -14.52
C GLY A 232 4.67 11.71 -15.96
N GLN A 233 5.69 10.88 -16.14
CA GLN A 233 6.10 10.40 -17.46
C GLN A 233 5.02 9.49 -18.04
N GLU A 234 4.66 9.71 -19.29
CA GLU A 234 3.84 8.75 -20.04
C GLU A 234 4.67 7.51 -20.36
N LEU A 235 4.17 6.35 -19.95
CA LEU A 235 4.74 5.04 -20.25
C LEU A 235 3.76 4.28 -21.13
N GLN A 236 4.28 3.72 -22.22
CA GLN A 236 3.51 2.85 -23.11
C GLN A 236 3.29 1.49 -22.44
N THR A 237 2.07 0.98 -22.58
CA THR A 237 1.67 -0.33 -22.05
C THR A 237 0.55 -0.91 -22.93
N TYR A 238 0.22 -2.18 -22.71
CA TYR A 238 -0.76 -2.91 -23.49
C TYR A 238 -1.76 -3.63 -22.60
N GLU A 239 -3.05 -3.40 -22.87
CA GLU A 239 -4.13 -4.24 -22.35
C GLU A 239 -4.31 -5.44 -23.28
N ILE A 240 -4.13 -6.64 -22.74
CA ILE A 240 -4.25 -7.91 -23.47
C ILE A 240 -5.65 -8.47 -23.20
N TYR A 241 -6.49 -8.51 -24.21
CA TYR A 241 -7.88 -8.90 -23.97
C TYR A 241 -7.92 -10.36 -23.54
N GLY A 242 -8.63 -10.68 -22.45
CA GLY A 242 -8.71 -12.03 -21.90
C GLY A 242 -7.57 -12.45 -20.98
N VAL A 243 -6.53 -11.66 -20.79
CA VAL A 243 -5.42 -11.96 -19.86
C VAL A 243 -5.18 -10.74 -18.97
N GLU A 244 -5.13 -10.94 -17.66
CA GLU A 244 -4.80 -9.88 -16.72
C GLU A 244 -3.30 -9.77 -16.57
N THR A 245 -2.75 -8.57 -16.73
CA THR A 245 -1.36 -8.30 -16.36
C THR A 245 -1.34 -7.78 -14.92
N LEU A 246 -0.58 -8.46 -14.07
CA LEU A 246 -0.36 -8.12 -12.66
C LEU A 246 1.14 -8.02 -12.40
N ASP A 247 1.72 -6.85 -12.65
CA ASP A 247 3.14 -6.61 -12.39
C ASP A 247 3.47 -6.74 -10.90
N TYR A 248 4.41 -7.63 -10.58
CA TYR A 248 4.77 -7.95 -9.20
C TYR A 248 5.42 -6.76 -8.48
N LEU A 249 6.17 -5.93 -9.20
CA LEU A 249 6.71 -4.68 -8.66
C LEU A 249 5.59 -3.72 -8.26
N ALA A 250 4.54 -3.61 -9.09
CA ALA A 250 3.39 -2.75 -8.80
C ALA A 250 2.59 -3.26 -7.60
N MET A 251 2.37 -4.58 -7.52
CA MET A 251 1.73 -5.23 -6.37
C MET A 251 2.53 -5.00 -5.09
N TYR A 252 3.84 -5.26 -5.11
CA TYR A 252 4.73 -5.08 -3.97
C TYR A 252 4.65 -3.65 -3.44
N ARG A 253 4.80 -2.64 -4.31
CA ARG A 253 4.72 -1.22 -3.94
C ARG A 253 3.37 -0.83 -3.33
N LYS A 254 2.27 -1.39 -3.85
CA LYS A 254 0.93 -1.00 -3.43
C LYS A 254 0.52 -1.64 -2.10
N PHE A 255 0.86 -2.90 -1.88
CA PHE A 255 0.25 -3.71 -0.81
C PHE A 255 1.17 -4.04 0.36
N THR A 256 2.47 -3.77 0.27
CA THR A 256 3.40 -3.96 1.41
C THR A 256 3.48 -2.73 2.33
N TYR A 257 3.10 -1.55 1.83
CA TYR A 257 3.13 -0.26 2.55
C TYR A 257 4.51 0.14 3.12
N ILE A 258 5.59 -0.51 2.67
CA ILE A 258 6.96 -0.21 3.09
C ILE A 258 7.72 0.42 1.92
N ASN A 259 8.27 1.61 2.15
CA ASN A 259 9.15 2.26 1.18
C ASN A 259 10.55 1.68 1.23
N GLN A 260 10.98 1.02 0.16
CA GLN A 260 12.31 0.42 0.05
C GLN A 260 13.32 1.42 -0.53
N GLU A 261 14.61 1.28 -0.21
CA GLU A 261 15.66 2.15 -0.77
C GLU A 261 15.86 1.92 -2.28
N SER A 262 15.71 0.67 -2.72
CA SER A 262 15.71 0.27 -4.12
C SER A 262 14.51 -0.65 -4.38
N TYR A 263 14.00 -0.61 -5.60
CA TYR A 263 12.92 -1.49 -6.06
C TYR A 263 13.41 -2.41 -7.19
N ARG A 264 14.72 -2.64 -7.28
CA ARG A 264 15.27 -3.68 -8.16
C ARG A 264 14.97 -5.05 -7.57
N LEU A 265 14.74 -6.03 -8.43
CA LEU A 265 14.44 -7.40 -8.01
C LEU A 265 15.50 -7.96 -7.06
N ASP A 266 16.80 -7.76 -7.34
CA ASP A 266 17.89 -8.21 -6.45
C ASP A 266 17.75 -7.68 -5.01
N HIS A 267 17.50 -6.37 -4.88
CA HIS A 267 17.38 -5.74 -3.56
C HIS A 267 16.13 -6.24 -2.82
N ILE A 268 14.99 -6.35 -3.50
CA ILE A 268 13.76 -6.83 -2.88
C ILE A 268 13.85 -8.32 -2.52
N ALA A 269 14.44 -9.13 -3.39
CA ALA A 269 14.72 -10.53 -3.10
C ALA A 269 15.62 -10.67 -1.87
N PHE A 270 16.64 -9.83 -1.72
CA PHE A 270 17.50 -9.87 -0.54
C PHE A 270 16.75 -9.47 0.74
N VAL A 271 15.99 -8.37 0.69
CA VAL A 271 15.22 -7.87 1.83
C VAL A 271 14.16 -8.87 2.28
N GLU A 272 13.50 -9.54 1.33
CA GLU A 272 12.39 -10.43 1.65
C GLU A 272 12.81 -11.89 1.83
N LEU A 273 13.70 -12.42 1.01
CA LEU A 273 14.05 -13.84 0.97
C LEU A 273 15.44 -14.12 1.58
N GLY A 274 16.29 -13.10 1.74
CA GLY A 274 17.71 -13.29 2.02
C GLY A 274 18.50 -13.84 0.83
N GLU A 275 17.86 -13.95 -0.34
CA GLU A 275 18.47 -14.41 -1.58
C GLU A 275 18.84 -13.25 -2.50
N ARG A 276 19.86 -13.42 -3.32
CA ARG A 276 20.27 -12.45 -4.35
C ARG A 276 20.09 -13.05 -5.74
N LYS A 277 20.11 -12.18 -6.75
CA LYS A 277 20.33 -12.62 -8.13
C LYS A 277 21.68 -13.33 -8.26
N LEU A 278 21.86 -14.10 -9.33
CA LEU A 278 23.18 -14.66 -9.63
C LEU A 278 24.16 -13.50 -9.84
N ASP A 279 25.24 -13.51 -9.05
CA ASP A 279 26.30 -12.52 -9.18
C ASP A 279 27.07 -12.76 -10.48
N TYR A 280 27.25 -11.70 -11.27
CA TYR A 280 28.02 -11.69 -12.52
C TYR A 280 29.01 -10.50 -12.54
N SER A 281 29.32 -9.94 -11.38
CA SER A 281 30.18 -8.77 -11.24
C SER A 281 31.54 -8.94 -11.92
N GLU A 282 32.05 -10.17 -12.05
CA GLU A 282 33.28 -10.49 -12.77
C GLU A 282 33.22 -10.22 -14.28
N GLN A 283 32.02 -10.14 -14.86
CA GLN A 283 31.80 -9.81 -16.27
C GLN A 283 31.49 -8.32 -16.50
N GLY A 284 31.16 -7.56 -15.45
CA GLY A 284 30.83 -6.14 -15.51
C GLY A 284 29.46 -5.78 -16.10
N SER A 285 28.99 -6.45 -17.17
CA SER A 285 27.67 -6.18 -17.78
C SER A 285 26.97 -7.45 -18.29
N LEU A 286 25.64 -7.39 -18.42
CA LEU A 286 24.83 -8.49 -19.00
C LEU A 286 25.20 -8.78 -20.46
N HIS A 287 25.64 -7.77 -21.21
CA HIS A 287 26.13 -7.94 -22.58
C HIS A 287 27.40 -8.77 -22.64
N LEU A 288 28.35 -8.51 -21.72
CA LEU A 288 29.57 -9.30 -21.61
C LEU A 288 29.26 -10.71 -21.07
N LEU A 289 28.34 -10.83 -20.12
CA LEU A 289 27.86 -12.14 -19.64
C LEU A 289 27.29 -12.98 -20.80
N TYR A 290 26.43 -12.40 -21.63
CA TYR A 290 25.88 -13.06 -22.82
C TYR A 290 26.98 -13.58 -23.77
N LYS A 291 28.06 -12.81 -23.96
CA LYS A 291 29.15 -13.16 -24.89
C LYS A 291 30.17 -14.14 -24.29
N ASN A 292 30.49 -13.99 -23.02
CA ASN A 292 31.60 -14.70 -22.36
C ASN A 292 31.14 -15.95 -21.62
N ASP A 293 29.92 -15.96 -21.08
CA ASP A 293 29.35 -17.07 -20.30
C ASP A 293 27.83 -17.17 -20.52
N TYR A 294 27.48 -17.71 -21.70
CA TYR A 294 26.09 -17.87 -22.11
C TYR A 294 25.30 -18.84 -21.21
N GLN A 295 25.98 -19.82 -20.59
CA GLN A 295 25.37 -20.75 -19.66
C GLN A 295 24.83 -19.98 -18.44
N LYS A 296 25.70 -19.20 -17.79
CA LYS A 296 25.33 -18.38 -16.64
C LYS A 296 24.33 -17.28 -17.00
N PHE A 297 24.39 -16.73 -18.20
CA PHE A 297 23.40 -15.78 -18.71
C PHE A 297 21.97 -16.35 -18.71
N ILE A 298 21.78 -17.59 -19.20
CA ILE A 298 20.47 -18.24 -19.19
C ILE A 298 20.04 -18.63 -17.75
N GLU A 299 20.96 -19.10 -16.92
CA GLU A 299 20.68 -19.39 -15.50
C GLU A 299 20.24 -18.13 -14.75
N TYR A 300 20.80 -16.97 -15.09
CA TYR A 300 20.43 -15.68 -14.52
C TYR A 300 18.98 -15.31 -14.86
N ASN A 301 18.59 -15.40 -16.14
CA ASN A 301 17.22 -15.10 -16.57
C ASN A 301 16.20 -16.12 -15.98
N ILE A 302 16.59 -17.39 -15.82
CA ILE A 302 15.76 -18.38 -15.09
C ILE A 302 15.60 -17.97 -13.62
N LYS A 303 16.70 -17.59 -12.95
CA LYS A 303 16.69 -17.20 -11.54
C LYS A 303 15.80 -16.00 -11.29
N ASP A 304 15.75 -15.03 -12.20
CA ASP A 304 14.89 -13.84 -12.06
C ASP A 304 13.40 -14.21 -12.00
N VAL A 305 12.95 -15.09 -12.90
CA VAL A 305 11.56 -15.61 -12.89
C VAL A 305 11.27 -16.39 -11.61
N GLU A 306 12.22 -17.19 -11.14
CA GLU A 306 12.08 -17.97 -9.90
C GLU A 306 12.05 -17.10 -8.65
N LEU A 307 12.84 -16.03 -8.57
CA LEU A 307 12.82 -15.10 -7.45
C LEU A 307 11.44 -14.44 -7.31
N VAL A 308 10.78 -14.07 -8.41
CA VAL A 308 9.42 -13.51 -8.36
C VAL A 308 8.41 -14.55 -7.86
N GLU A 309 8.52 -15.81 -8.28
CA GLU A 309 7.66 -16.88 -7.75
C GLU A 309 7.93 -17.15 -6.26
N GLN A 310 9.19 -17.12 -5.81
CA GLN A 310 9.53 -17.26 -4.40
C GLN A 310 8.98 -16.10 -3.56
N LEU A 311 9.01 -14.88 -4.09
CA LEU A 311 8.34 -13.72 -3.48
C LEU A 311 6.83 -13.96 -3.35
N GLU A 312 6.16 -14.53 -4.37
CA GLU A 312 4.75 -14.94 -4.24
C GLU A 312 4.55 -16.02 -3.19
N ASN A 313 5.42 -17.02 -3.14
CA ASN A 313 5.31 -18.09 -2.15
C ASN A 313 5.42 -17.57 -0.71
N LYS A 314 6.25 -16.55 -0.46
CA LYS A 314 6.36 -15.90 0.85
C LYS A 314 5.22 -14.92 1.12
N MET A 315 4.92 -14.04 0.16
CA MET A 315 4.11 -12.83 0.39
C MET A 315 2.63 -12.98 0.02
N LYS A 316 2.29 -13.92 -0.87
CA LYS A 316 0.92 -14.24 -1.29
C LYS A 316 0.15 -13.05 -1.89
N LEU A 317 0.83 -12.16 -2.63
CA LEU A 317 0.21 -10.94 -3.16
C LEU A 317 -0.76 -11.22 -4.30
N LEU A 318 -0.43 -12.14 -5.21
CA LEU A 318 -1.34 -12.57 -6.28
C LEU A 318 -2.56 -13.28 -5.69
N GLU A 319 -2.36 -14.19 -4.74
CA GLU A 319 -3.46 -14.90 -4.07
C GLU A 319 -4.41 -13.91 -3.36
N MET A 320 -3.85 -12.91 -2.68
CA MET A 320 -4.61 -11.84 -2.05
C MET A 320 -5.41 -11.02 -3.07
N ILE A 321 -4.79 -10.57 -4.18
CA ILE A 321 -5.46 -9.78 -5.22
C ILE A 321 -6.59 -10.55 -5.88
N VAL A 322 -6.37 -11.81 -6.24
CA VAL A 322 -7.40 -12.65 -6.84
C VAL A 322 -8.58 -12.79 -5.88
N SER A 323 -8.29 -13.04 -4.60
CA SER A 323 -9.33 -13.14 -3.57
C SER A 323 -10.09 -11.83 -3.37
N LEU A 324 -9.41 -10.68 -3.40
CA LEU A 324 -10.03 -9.35 -3.30
C LEU A 324 -10.89 -9.01 -4.52
N ALA A 325 -10.46 -9.43 -5.71
CA ALA A 325 -11.20 -9.25 -6.95
C ALA A 325 -12.52 -10.03 -6.95
N TYR A 326 -12.52 -11.28 -6.50
CA TYR A 326 -13.76 -12.07 -6.35
C TYR A 326 -14.67 -11.54 -5.24
N LEU A 327 -14.10 -11.09 -4.11
CA LEU A 327 -14.86 -10.43 -3.06
C LEU A 327 -15.61 -9.20 -3.62
N SER A 328 -14.94 -8.42 -4.47
CA SER A 328 -15.50 -7.20 -5.06
C SER A 328 -16.23 -7.41 -6.39
N LYS A 329 -16.17 -8.61 -6.97
CA LYS A 329 -16.72 -8.97 -8.29
C LYS A 329 -16.22 -8.07 -9.43
N VAL A 330 -14.91 -7.92 -9.49
CA VAL A 330 -14.18 -7.16 -10.52
C VAL A 330 -13.10 -8.02 -11.17
N ASN A 331 -12.52 -7.58 -12.29
CA ASN A 331 -11.30 -8.20 -12.83
C ASN A 331 -10.10 -7.93 -11.92
N TYR A 332 -9.05 -8.76 -11.99
CA TYR A 332 -7.93 -8.71 -11.04
C TYR A 332 -7.22 -7.35 -10.99
N SER A 333 -6.92 -6.75 -12.14
CA SER A 333 -6.28 -5.42 -12.23
C SER A 333 -7.12 -4.29 -11.59
N ASN A 334 -8.44 -4.47 -11.47
CA ASN A 334 -9.31 -3.46 -10.87
C ASN A 334 -9.11 -3.31 -9.35
N THR A 335 -8.47 -4.28 -8.69
CA THR A 335 -8.11 -4.21 -7.26
C THR A 335 -7.09 -3.11 -6.96
N PHE A 336 -6.41 -2.59 -8.00
CA PHE A 336 -5.54 -1.43 -7.87
C PHE A 336 -6.33 -0.12 -7.65
N GLY A 337 -7.65 -0.09 -7.81
CA GLY A 337 -8.49 1.10 -7.57
C GLY A 337 -9.57 0.88 -6.51
N GLN A 338 -9.49 1.62 -5.39
CA GLN A 338 -10.47 1.50 -4.29
C GLN A 338 -11.89 1.89 -4.71
N VAL A 339 -12.04 2.95 -5.50
CA VAL A 339 -13.35 3.45 -5.98
C VAL A 339 -14.12 2.37 -6.73
N ARG A 340 -13.45 1.64 -7.63
CA ARG A 340 -14.11 0.61 -8.45
C ARG A 340 -14.54 -0.60 -7.62
N MET A 341 -13.71 -1.03 -6.66
CA MET A 341 -14.07 -2.11 -5.75
C MET A 341 -15.30 -1.75 -4.91
N TRP A 342 -15.32 -0.56 -4.31
CA TRP A 342 -16.46 -0.12 -3.51
C TRP A 342 -17.73 0.09 -4.33
N ASP A 343 -17.63 0.66 -5.54
CA ASP A 343 -18.79 0.85 -6.42
C ASP A 343 -19.46 -0.49 -6.76
N THR A 344 -18.66 -1.52 -7.03
CA THR A 344 -19.15 -2.86 -7.40
C THR A 344 -19.60 -3.70 -6.22
N LEU A 345 -18.94 -3.59 -5.06
CA LEU A 345 -19.40 -4.19 -3.80
C LEU A 345 -20.78 -3.64 -3.40
N ILE A 346 -20.94 -2.32 -3.40
CA ILE A 346 -22.21 -1.66 -3.07
C ILE A 346 -23.28 -2.04 -4.10
N TYR A 347 -22.95 -1.99 -5.39
CA TYR A 347 -23.87 -2.39 -6.46
C TYR A 347 -24.40 -3.82 -6.24
N ASN A 348 -23.53 -4.78 -5.95
CA ASN A 348 -23.93 -6.15 -5.70
C ASN A 348 -24.75 -6.31 -4.42
N ASN A 349 -24.41 -5.59 -3.34
CA ASN A 349 -25.16 -5.63 -2.09
C ASN A 349 -26.58 -5.06 -2.27
N LEU A 350 -26.69 -3.88 -2.86
CA LEU A 350 -27.97 -3.20 -3.11
C LEU A 350 -28.84 -3.97 -4.11
N LEU A 351 -28.26 -4.53 -5.17
CA LEU A 351 -29.01 -5.32 -6.15
C LEU A 351 -29.67 -6.55 -5.52
N ARG A 352 -29.00 -7.25 -4.57
CA ARG A 352 -29.60 -8.36 -3.82
C ARG A 352 -30.80 -7.94 -2.97
N LYS A 353 -30.84 -6.68 -2.56
CA LYS A 353 -31.96 -6.05 -1.83
C LYS A 353 -33.00 -5.42 -2.75
N ASN A 354 -32.88 -5.59 -4.07
CA ASN A 354 -33.69 -4.91 -5.10
C ASN A 354 -33.61 -3.37 -5.02
N ILE A 355 -32.47 -2.85 -4.58
CA ILE A 355 -32.19 -1.41 -4.59
C ILE A 355 -31.28 -1.10 -5.77
N VAL A 356 -31.64 -0.12 -6.58
CA VAL A 356 -30.86 0.31 -7.74
C VAL A 356 -29.84 1.38 -7.35
N ILE A 357 -28.67 1.33 -7.98
CA ILE A 357 -27.64 2.36 -7.77
C ILE A 357 -27.98 3.64 -8.53
N PRO A 358 -27.69 4.83 -7.98
CA PRO A 358 -27.92 6.10 -8.67
C PRO A 358 -26.99 6.25 -9.88
N PRO A 359 -27.32 7.11 -10.86
CA PRO A 359 -26.36 7.49 -11.90
C PRO A 359 -25.09 8.09 -11.29
N LYS A 360 -23.97 8.01 -12.02
CA LYS A 360 -22.74 8.71 -11.61
C LYS A 360 -22.88 10.19 -11.93
N THR A 361 -22.73 11.03 -10.92
CA THR A 361 -22.68 12.49 -11.09
C THR A 361 -21.22 12.98 -11.09
N THR A 362 -20.99 14.14 -11.69
CA THR A 362 -19.68 14.80 -11.61
C THR A 362 -19.64 15.65 -10.35
N SER A 363 -18.94 15.18 -9.32
CA SER A 363 -18.75 15.94 -8.08
C SER A 363 -17.43 16.71 -8.12
N HIS A 364 -17.46 17.98 -7.71
CA HIS A 364 -16.26 18.78 -7.54
C HIS A 364 -15.91 18.90 -6.07
N LYS A 365 -14.65 18.56 -5.73
CA LYS A 365 -14.11 18.82 -4.41
C LYS A 365 -13.89 20.33 -4.23
N SER A 366 -14.68 20.98 -3.37
CA SER A 366 -14.63 22.43 -3.19
C SER A 366 -13.41 22.89 -2.36
N SER A 367 -12.85 22.01 -1.53
CA SER A 367 -11.70 22.29 -0.65
C SER A 367 -10.95 21.01 -0.23
N GLN A 368 -9.73 21.14 0.30
CA GLN A 368 -9.10 20.06 1.06
C GLN A 368 -9.78 19.98 2.43
N PHE A 369 -10.44 18.86 2.74
CA PHE A 369 -11.01 18.61 4.07
C PHE A 369 -9.91 18.34 5.11
N GLU A 370 -10.14 18.72 6.37
CA GLU A 370 -9.21 18.50 7.47
C GLU A 370 -8.93 17.01 7.71
N GLY A 371 -7.66 16.69 7.97
CA GLY A 371 -7.19 15.33 8.20
C GLY A 371 -7.40 14.85 9.64
N ALA A 372 -6.67 13.79 10.01
CA ALA A 372 -6.63 13.28 11.37
C ALA A 372 -5.95 14.25 12.35
N TYR A 373 -6.37 14.20 13.62
CA TYR A 373 -5.74 14.97 14.69
C TYR A 373 -4.39 14.35 15.11
N VAL A 374 -3.42 15.20 15.38
CA VAL A 374 -2.11 14.83 15.92
C VAL A 374 -1.75 15.86 16.99
N LYS A 375 -1.64 15.41 18.24
CA LYS A 375 -1.22 16.25 19.37
C LYS A 375 0.26 16.63 19.25
N ASP A 376 0.64 17.82 19.72
CA ASP A 376 2.05 18.14 19.97
C ASP A 376 2.56 17.31 21.14
N PRO A 377 3.49 16.35 20.89
CA PRO A 377 3.89 15.42 21.93
C PRO A 377 4.73 16.13 22.99
N ILE A 378 4.66 15.63 24.22
CA ILE A 378 5.59 16.02 25.27
C ILE A 378 6.96 15.48 24.86
N LEU A 379 7.90 16.37 24.55
CA LEU A 379 9.22 15.97 24.04
C LEU A 379 10.09 15.38 25.13
N GLY A 380 10.99 14.50 24.72
CA GLY A 380 11.99 13.90 25.58
C GLY A 380 11.71 12.45 25.95
N SER A 381 12.39 11.97 27.00
CA SER A 381 12.26 10.61 27.51
C SER A 381 11.08 10.49 28.47
N HIS A 382 10.32 9.41 28.32
CA HIS A 382 9.19 9.04 29.15
C HIS A 382 9.34 7.58 29.57
N ASP A 383 9.31 7.33 30.87
CA ASP A 383 9.37 5.98 31.40
C ASP A 383 7.94 5.39 31.51
N TRP A 384 7.87 4.06 31.44
CA TRP A 384 6.65 3.25 31.57
C TRP A 384 5.49 3.71 30.68
N VAL A 385 5.71 3.71 29.37
CA VAL A 385 4.71 4.15 28.40
C VAL A 385 3.88 2.99 27.89
N VAL A 386 2.56 3.14 27.97
CA VAL A 386 1.60 2.24 27.32
C VAL A 386 0.90 3.00 26.20
N ASN A 387 0.44 2.29 25.17
CA ASN A 387 -0.41 2.91 24.17
C ASN A 387 -1.68 2.10 23.91
N PHE A 388 -2.75 2.83 23.62
CA PHE A 388 -4.06 2.29 23.27
C PHE A 388 -4.41 2.74 21.85
N ASP A 389 -4.94 1.83 21.05
CA ASP A 389 -5.27 2.05 19.64
C ASP A 389 -6.73 1.70 19.33
N LEU A 390 -7.41 2.53 18.53
CA LEU A 390 -8.78 2.27 18.10
C LEU A 390 -8.83 1.27 16.95
N ASN A 391 -9.61 0.21 17.11
CA ASN A 391 -9.80 -0.78 16.06
C ASN A 391 -10.45 -0.14 14.84
N SER A 392 -9.73 0.00 13.71
CA SER A 392 -10.26 0.49 12.43
C SER A 392 -11.15 1.73 12.60
N LEU A 393 -10.56 2.85 13.07
CA LEU A 393 -11.25 4.09 13.44
C LEU A 393 -12.36 4.49 12.45
N TYR A 394 -12.01 4.77 11.18
CA TYR A 394 -12.96 5.34 10.22
C TYR A 394 -14.16 4.42 9.90
N PRO A 395 -13.98 3.11 9.63
CA PRO A 395 -15.13 2.21 9.51
C PRO A 395 -16.06 2.20 10.73
N HIS A 396 -15.50 2.22 11.94
CA HIS A 396 -16.33 2.20 13.15
C HIS A 396 -17.05 3.54 13.39
N LEU A 397 -16.48 4.68 12.95
CA LEU A 397 -17.19 5.96 12.97
C LEU A 397 -18.38 5.97 12.00
N ILE A 398 -18.21 5.39 10.81
CA ILE A 398 -19.30 5.22 9.85
C ILE A 398 -20.43 4.40 10.46
N MET A 399 -20.11 3.31 11.16
CA MET A 399 -21.10 2.49 11.86
C MET A 399 -21.73 3.20 13.07
N GLN A 400 -20.93 3.89 13.90
CA GLN A 400 -21.39 4.56 15.12
C GLN A 400 -22.36 5.70 14.83
N TYR A 401 -22.05 6.54 13.83
CA TYR A 401 -22.87 7.70 13.48
C TYR A 401 -23.84 7.41 12.34
N ASN A 402 -23.95 6.16 11.88
CA ASN A 402 -24.81 5.73 10.78
C ASN A 402 -24.58 6.54 9.49
N LEU A 403 -23.32 6.78 9.13
CA LEU A 403 -22.97 7.69 8.03
C LEU A 403 -23.23 7.05 6.67
N SER A 404 -24.32 7.47 6.02
CA SER A 404 -24.71 7.01 4.67
C SER A 404 -25.46 8.11 3.91
N PRO A 405 -25.41 8.17 2.57
CA PRO A 405 -26.11 9.19 1.77
C PRO A 405 -27.60 9.39 2.11
N GLU A 406 -28.33 8.30 2.31
CA GLU A 406 -29.78 8.27 2.59
C GLU A 406 -30.13 8.54 4.07
N THR A 407 -29.11 8.61 4.92
CA THR A 407 -29.28 8.94 6.35
C THR A 407 -28.98 10.41 6.63
N LEU A 408 -28.26 11.10 5.74
CA LEU A 408 -27.93 12.51 5.88
C LEU A 408 -29.18 13.38 5.74
N ILE A 409 -29.41 14.27 6.70
CA ILE A 409 -30.53 15.22 6.65
C ILE A 409 -30.16 16.42 5.76
N THR A 410 -30.94 16.64 4.71
CA THR A 410 -30.80 17.79 3.79
C THR A 410 -31.99 18.73 3.82
N ASP A 411 -33.07 18.36 4.51
CA ASP A 411 -34.30 19.14 4.61
C ASP A 411 -34.19 20.28 5.64
N GLU A 412 -35.21 21.14 5.68
CA GLU A 412 -35.31 22.19 6.69
C GLU A 412 -35.34 21.61 8.10
N LEU A 413 -34.54 22.20 9.00
CA LEU A 413 -34.44 21.76 10.37
C LEU A 413 -35.51 22.43 11.26
N PRO A 414 -36.14 21.68 12.18
CA PRO A 414 -36.87 22.25 13.30
C PRO A 414 -36.03 23.26 14.10
N SER A 415 -36.68 24.24 14.73
CA SER A 415 -36.00 25.37 15.38
C SER A 415 -34.95 24.96 16.43
N ASP A 416 -35.24 23.94 17.22
CA ASP A 416 -34.32 23.40 18.24
C ASP A 416 -33.09 22.70 17.65
N LEU A 417 -33.21 22.08 16.46
CA LEU A 417 -32.05 21.55 15.73
C LEU A 417 -31.28 22.65 14.99
N GLN A 418 -32.00 23.68 14.51
CA GLN A 418 -31.39 24.85 13.89
C GLN A 418 -30.53 25.63 14.89
N GLU A 419 -30.96 25.76 16.15
CA GLU A 419 -30.16 26.36 17.23
C GLU A 419 -28.83 25.62 17.44
N ILE A 420 -28.83 24.28 17.45
CA ILE A 420 -27.60 23.47 17.50
C ILE A 420 -26.72 23.77 16.27
N LYS A 421 -27.33 23.81 15.08
CA LYS A 421 -26.61 24.05 13.82
C LYS A 421 -25.98 25.45 13.75
N ASP A 422 -26.63 26.45 14.34
CA ASP A 422 -26.17 27.84 14.36
C ASP A 422 -25.10 28.07 15.43
N ALA A 423 -25.15 27.34 16.56
CA ALA A 423 -24.16 27.43 17.62
C ALA A 423 -22.76 26.99 17.19
N ARG A 424 -22.68 26.00 16.28
CA ARG A 424 -21.42 25.48 15.71
C ARG A 424 -20.33 25.24 16.77
N PRO A 425 -20.55 24.34 17.74
CA PRO A 425 -19.62 24.12 18.85
C PRO A 425 -18.22 23.67 18.42
N GLY A 426 -18.06 23.21 17.17
CA GLY A 426 -16.81 22.65 16.69
C GLY A 426 -16.41 21.40 17.48
N ILE A 427 -15.16 20.97 17.33
CA ILE A 427 -14.68 19.78 18.05
C ILE A 427 -14.48 20.10 19.54
N ASP A 428 -13.85 21.22 19.86
CA ASP A 428 -13.47 21.55 21.24
C ASP A 428 -14.71 21.85 22.11
N GLY A 429 -15.68 22.62 21.61
CA GLY A 429 -16.95 22.84 22.34
C GLY A 429 -17.77 21.56 22.54
N LEU A 430 -17.62 20.56 21.65
CA LEU A 430 -18.22 19.23 21.87
C LEU A 430 -17.45 18.40 22.90
N VAL A 431 -16.11 18.45 22.91
CA VAL A 431 -15.27 17.81 23.95
C VAL A 431 -15.54 18.39 25.34
N ASP A 432 -15.81 19.70 25.39
CA ASP A 432 -16.13 20.44 26.61
C ASP A 432 -17.62 20.36 26.98
N GLN A 433 -18.44 19.77 26.11
CA GLN A 433 -19.89 19.62 26.29
C GLN A 433 -20.59 20.97 26.50
N GLU A 434 -20.13 22.01 25.82
CA GLU A 434 -20.69 23.37 25.90
C GLU A 434 -22.08 23.47 25.25
N GLN A 435 -22.39 22.56 24.32
CA GLN A 435 -23.64 22.53 23.58
C GLN A 435 -24.63 21.52 24.15
N ASN A 436 -25.87 21.94 24.38
CA ASN A 436 -26.96 21.00 24.68
C ASN A 436 -27.43 20.31 23.39
N LEU A 437 -27.43 18.96 23.40
CA LEU A 437 -27.81 18.10 22.28
C LEU A 437 -29.07 17.26 22.56
N ASP A 438 -29.85 17.54 23.59
CA ASP A 438 -31.01 16.72 23.97
C ASP A 438 -32.11 16.69 22.88
N ALA A 439 -32.20 17.75 22.06
CA ALA A 439 -33.11 17.79 20.91
C ALA A 439 -32.88 16.63 19.93
N LEU A 440 -31.66 16.07 19.85
CA LEU A 440 -31.36 14.91 19.01
C LEU A 440 -32.22 13.70 19.35
N LYS A 441 -32.50 13.47 20.64
CA LYS A 441 -33.33 12.34 21.11
C LYS A 441 -34.79 12.52 20.67
N LYS A 442 -35.29 13.76 20.70
CA LYS A 442 -36.66 14.10 20.31
C LYS A 442 -36.94 13.77 18.84
N TYR A 443 -35.97 13.99 17.95
CA TYR A 443 -36.13 13.73 16.51
C TYR A 443 -35.47 12.43 16.04
N ASN A 444 -34.93 11.62 16.95
CA ASN A 444 -34.20 10.40 16.63
C ASN A 444 -33.06 10.61 15.60
N LEU A 445 -32.25 11.64 15.82
CA LEU A 445 -31.10 11.99 14.98
C LEU A 445 -29.80 11.85 15.77
N THR A 446 -28.68 11.71 15.07
CA THR A 446 -27.34 11.91 15.60
C THR A 446 -26.73 13.16 14.97
N TYR A 447 -25.78 13.77 15.66
CA TYR A 447 -25.03 14.93 15.19
C TYR A 447 -23.55 14.59 15.02
N THR A 448 -22.86 15.23 14.07
CA THR A 448 -21.42 15.07 13.85
C THR A 448 -20.69 16.42 13.93
N PRO A 449 -19.38 16.44 14.25
CA PRO A 449 -18.68 17.69 14.55
C PRO A 449 -18.52 18.65 13.37
N ASN A 450 -18.72 18.16 12.14
CA ASN A 450 -18.80 18.99 10.94
C ASN A 450 -20.17 19.66 10.74
N ASN A 451 -21.03 19.68 11.77
CA ASN A 451 -22.29 20.38 11.80
C ASN A 451 -23.42 19.77 10.95
N GLU A 452 -23.43 18.43 10.86
CA GLU A 452 -24.44 17.69 10.10
C GLU A 452 -25.20 16.68 10.97
N PHE A 453 -26.40 16.34 10.50
CA PHE A 453 -27.33 15.47 11.21
C PHE A 453 -27.62 14.21 10.39
N TYR A 454 -27.70 13.08 11.07
CA TYR A 454 -27.99 11.79 10.45
C TYR A 454 -29.14 11.08 11.15
N ARG A 455 -29.95 10.38 10.35
CA ARG A 455 -31.09 9.58 10.78
C ARG A 455 -30.67 8.38 11.63
N ARG A 456 -31.53 8.01 12.57
CA ARG A 456 -31.39 6.77 13.37
C ARG A 456 -32.62 5.87 13.33
N ASP A 457 -33.66 6.29 12.62
CA ASP A 457 -34.87 5.50 12.41
C ASP A 457 -34.71 4.44 11.31
N ILE A 458 -33.68 4.59 10.47
CA ILE A 458 -33.26 3.61 9.46
C ILE A 458 -31.79 3.24 9.66
N TYR A 459 -31.41 2.02 9.30
CA TYR A 459 -30.01 1.60 9.24
C TYR A 459 -29.47 1.84 7.83
N GLY A 460 -28.48 2.73 7.69
CA GLY A 460 -27.93 3.07 6.40
C GLY A 460 -27.22 1.89 5.74
N PHE A 461 -27.30 1.77 4.41
CA PHE A 461 -26.73 0.65 3.65
C PHE A 461 -25.23 0.55 3.85
N LEU A 462 -24.53 1.68 3.95
CA LEU A 462 -23.07 1.71 4.06
C LEU A 462 -22.62 1.24 5.46
N PRO A 463 -23.12 1.82 6.58
CA PRO A 463 -22.94 1.29 7.93
C PRO A 463 -23.29 -0.20 8.08
N GLU A 464 -24.41 -0.63 7.53
CA GLU A 464 -24.86 -2.04 7.57
C GLU A 464 -23.87 -2.96 6.85
N MET A 465 -23.45 -2.57 5.63
CA MET A 465 -22.47 -3.33 4.86
C MET A 465 -21.11 -3.37 5.56
N MET A 466 -20.68 -2.30 6.21
CA MET A 466 -19.43 -2.30 6.99
C MET A 466 -19.51 -3.24 8.20
N GLN A 467 -20.65 -3.25 8.90
CA GLN A 467 -20.90 -4.19 9.99
C GLN A 467 -20.80 -5.64 9.50
N GLN A 468 -21.44 -5.95 8.38
CA GLN A 468 -21.39 -7.27 7.77
C GLN A 468 -19.94 -7.69 7.43
N ILE A 469 -19.17 -6.81 6.77
CA ILE A 469 -17.76 -7.09 6.42
C ILE A 469 -16.92 -7.31 7.68
N TYR A 470 -17.17 -6.56 8.75
CA TYR A 470 -16.50 -6.75 10.04
C TYR A 470 -16.85 -8.09 10.68
N ASP A 471 -18.13 -8.44 10.72
CA ASP A 471 -18.60 -9.70 11.31
C ASP A 471 -18.07 -10.92 10.55
N ASP A 472 -18.08 -10.85 9.21
CA ASP A 472 -17.47 -11.88 8.36
C ASP A 472 -15.97 -12.00 8.61
N ARG A 473 -15.27 -10.88 8.82
CA ARG A 473 -13.84 -10.91 9.16
C ARG A 473 -13.60 -11.64 10.48
N VAL A 474 -14.40 -11.34 11.50
CA VAL A 474 -14.31 -12.02 12.82
C VAL A 474 -14.58 -13.51 12.66
N LYS A 475 -15.63 -13.88 11.92
CA LYS A 475 -15.98 -15.26 11.60
C LYS A 475 -14.84 -16.01 10.91
N TYR A 476 -14.28 -15.48 9.82
CA TYR A 476 -13.18 -16.15 9.10
C TYR A 476 -11.89 -16.22 9.94
N LYS A 477 -11.61 -15.21 10.77
CA LYS A 477 -10.49 -15.27 11.73
C LYS A 477 -10.69 -16.42 12.74
N GLY A 478 -11.91 -16.60 13.25
CA GLY A 478 -12.28 -17.73 14.11
C GLY A 478 -12.09 -19.08 13.41
N MET A 479 -12.66 -19.24 12.21
CA MET A 479 -12.54 -20.46 11.41
C MET A 479 -11.08 -20.82 11.09
N MET A 480 -10.23 -19.82 10.82
CA MET A 480 -8.79 -20.01 10.64
C MET A 480 -8.13 -20.57 11.91
N ILE A 481 -8.44 -20.02 13.08
CA ILE A 481 -7.90 -20.47 14.37
C ILE A 481 -8.33 -21.91 14.65
N ASP A 482 -9.60 -22.25 14.41
CA ASP A 482 -10.12 -23.59 14.62
C ASP A 482 -9.48 -24.61 13.67
N ALA A 483 -9.27 -24.25 12.41
CA ALA A 483 -8.55 -25.08 11.45
C ALA A 483 -7.08 -25.30 11.87
N LYS A 484 -6.40 -24.27 12.39
CA LYS A 484 -5.03 -24.39 12.95
C LYS A 484 -4.99 -25.36 14.13
N LYS A 485 -5.95 -25.28 15.06
CA LYS A 485 -6.06 -26.22 16.20
C LYS A 485 -6.28 -27.66 15.73
N LYS A 486 -7.16 -27.89 14.76
CA LYS A 486 -7.38 -29.22 14.17
C LYS A 486 -6.10 -29.76 13.51
N LEU A 487 -5.39 -28.92 12.75
CA LEU A 487 -4.14 -29.31 12.09
C LEU A 487 -3.04 -29.73 13.07
N GLN A 488 -2.99 -29.18 14.28
CA GLN A 488 -1.99 -29.58 15.28
C GLN A 488 -2.19 -31.04 15.73
N ASN A 489 -3.44 -31.52 15.77
CA ASN A 489 -3.78 -32.85 16.26
C ASN A 489 -3.99 -33.89 15.15
N GLU A 490 -4.08 -33.46 13.89
CA GLU A 490 -4.31 -34.35 12.73
C GLU A 490 -3.02 -35.01 12.26
N THR A 491 -3.03 -36.32 12.03
CA THR A 491 -1.86 -37.09 11.58
C THR A 491 -1.96 -37.55 10.13
N ASP A 492 -3.18 -37.64 9.56
CA ASP A 492 -3.39 -38.05 8.18
C ASP A 492 -2.89 -37.01 7.16
N ALA A 493 -2.10 -37.44 6.17
CA ALA A 493 -1.49 -36.53 5.22
C ALA A 493 -2.51 -35.80 4.31
N SER A 494 -3.61 -36.46 3.94
CA SER A 494 -4.65 -35.89 3.09
C SER A 494 -5.48 -34.84 3.84
N GLU A 495 -5.89 -35.16 5.07
CA GLU A 495 -6.63 -34.22 5.92
C GLU A 495 -5.77 -33.05 6.38
N ARG A 496 -4.49 -33.28 6.69
CA ARG A 496 -3.53 -32.19 6.94
C ARG A 496 -3.42 -31.25 5.74
N PHE A 497 -3.41 -31.78 4.52
CA PHE A 497 -3.39 -30.96 3.30
C PHE A 497 -4.67 -30.12 3.15
N LYS A 498 -5.84 -30.72 3.35
CA LYS A 498 -7.14 -30.00 3.33
C LYS A 498 -7.20 -28.89 4.38
N LEU A 499 -6.77 -29.18 5.61
CA LEU A 499 -6.72 -28.20 6.70
C LEU A 499 -5.76 -27.05 6.40
N LYS A 500 -4.58 -27.31 5.84
CA LYS A 500 -3.66 -26.27 5.38
C LYS A 500 -4.30 -25.35 4.33
N ASN A 501 -5.02 -25.92 3.37
CA ASN A 501 -5.73 -25.14 2.35
C ASN A 501 -6.85 -24.29 2.97
N LEU A 502 -7.61 -24.83 3.92
CA LEU A 502 -8.62 -24.05 4.65
C LEU A 502 -8.00 -22.91 5.46
N ILE A 503 -6.86 -23.14 6.12
CA ILE A 503 -6.13 -22.09 6.85
C ILE A 503 -5.72 -20.97 5.89
N SER A 504 -5.16 -21.29 4.73
CA SER A 504 -4.81 -20.30 3.70
C SER A 504 -6.05 -19.52 3.24
N LYS A 505 -7.13 -20.23 2.88
CA LYS A 505 -8.40 -19.62 2.44
C LYS A 505 -8.95 -18.64 3.48
N TYR A 506 -9.07 -19.06 4.75
CA TYR A 506 -9.61 -18.21 5.82
C TYR A 506 -8.67 -17.06 6.19
N HIS A 507 -7.35 -17.28 6.14
CA HIS A 507 -6.37 -16.21 6.33
C HIS A 507 -6.53 -15.11 5.28
N ASN A 508 -6.67 -15.49 4.00
CA ASN A 508 -6.81 -14.53 2.92
C ASN A 508 -8.16 -13.82 2.94
N MET A 509 -9.25 -14.53 3.27
CA MET A 509 -10.56 -13.93 3.47
C MET A 509 -10.55 -12.86 4.58
N GLN A 510 -10.04 -13.18 5.78
CA GLN A 510 -10.01 -12.19 6.87
C GLN A 510 -9.08 -10.99 6.56
N LEU A 511 -7.98 -11.23 5.83
CA LEU A 511 -7.05 -10.18 5.43
C LEU A 511 -7.69 -9.24 4.41
N ASN A 512 -8.35 -9.80 3.40
CA ASN A 512 -9.04 -9.02 2.38
C ASN A 512 -10.21 -8.23 2.94
N LEU A 513 -11.00 -8.80 3.85
CA LEU A 513 -12.04 -8.05 4.55
C LEU A 513 -11.45 -6.89 5.36
N LYS A 514 -10.28 -7.08 6.00
CA LYS A 514 -9.54 -5.99 6.69
C LYS A 514 -9.12 -4.89 5.71
N ILE A 515 -8.51 -5.26 4.58
CA ILE A 515 -8.05 -4.32 3.54
C ILE A 515 -9.24 -3.55 2.97
N THR A 516 -10.32 -4.24 2.66
CA THR A 516 -11.56 -3.64 2.18
C THR A 516 -12.09 -2.64 3.21
N LEU A 517 -12.34 -3.04 4.46
CA LEU A 517 -12.79 -2.16 5.55
C LEU A 517 -11.94 -0.88 5.64
N ASN A 518 -10.62 -1.03 5.74
CA ASN A 518 -9.71 0.11 5.91
C ASN A 518 -9.62 1.00 4.65
N SER A 519 -10.01 0.50 3.48
CA SER A 519 -10.05 1.27 2.23
C SER A 519 -11.32 2.09 2.04
N ALA A 520 -12.37 1.86 2.84
CA ALA A 520 -13.68 2.48 2.66
C ALA A 520 -13.63 4.01 2.64
N PHE A 521 -12.95 4.60 3.63
CA PHE A 521 -12.77 6.04 3.71
C PHE A 521 -12.04 6.61 2.48
N GLY A 522 -11.04 5.89 1.96
CA GLY A 522 -10.31 6.28 0.75
C GLY A 522 -11.21 6.36 -0.49
N ALA A 523 -12.22 5.49 -0.59
CA ALA A 523 -13.24 5.57 -1.64
C ALA A 523 -14.24 6.70 -1.37
N MET A 524 -14.76 6.82 -0.15
CA MET A 524 -15.73 7.86 0.24
C MET A 524 -15.19 9.29 0.08
N GLY A 525 -13.89 9.49 0.30
CA GLY A 525 -13.23 10.79 0.14
C GLY A 525 -12.81 11.13 -1.30
N ASN A 526 -13.12 10.27 -2.28
CA ASN A 526 -12.74 10.44 -3.68
C ASN A 526 -13.89 11.00 -4.52
N GLN A 527 -13.68 12.16 -5.16
CA GLN A 527 -14.68 12.84 -5.98
C GLN A 527 -15.24 12.02 -7.16
N HIS A 528 -14.53 10.97 -7.60
CA HIS A 528 -14.97 10.08 -8.68
C HIS A 528 -15.82 8.91 -8.18
N PHE A 529 -16.04 8.80 -6.88
CA PHE A 529 -16.89 7.77 -6.29
C PHE A 529 -18.37 8.13 -6.43
N ARG A 530 -19.21 7.13 -6.75
CA ARG A 530 -20.65 7.33 -7.03
C ARG A 530 -21.40 7.95 -5.86
N TYR A 531 -21.00 7.62 -4.64
CA TYR A 531 -21.62 8.12 -3.40
C TYR A 531 -20.74 9.15 -2.70
N PHE A 532 -19.87 9.84 -3.44
CA PHE A 532 -19.05 10.91 -2.87
C PHE A 532 -19.95 12.05 -2.38
N ASP A 533 -19.86 12.32 -1.09
CA ASP A 533 -20.40 13.52 -0.46
C ASP A 533 -19.33 14.07 0.49
N GLN A 534 -18.94 15.32 0.26
CA GLN A 534 -17.90 15.97 1.07
C GLN A 534 -18.30 16.06 2.55
N ARG A 535 -19.59 16.24 2.85
CA ARG A 535 -20.13 16.31 4.22
C ARG A 535 -19.93 14.99 4.96
N ILE A 536 -20.12 13.86 4.27
CA ILE A 536 -19.90 12.54 4.87
C ILE A 536 -18.40 12.30 5.11
N ALA A 537 -17.55 12.66 4.15
CA ALA A 537 -16.10 12.53 4.30
C ALA A 537 -15.57 13.37 5.49
N GLU A 538 -16.04 14.61 5.64
CA GLU A 538 -15.70 15.49 6.76
C GLU A 538 -16.28 15.02 8.09
N ALA A 539 -17.51 14.46 8.10
CA ALA A 539 -18.10 13.87 9.28
C ALA A 539 -17.23 12.74 9.84
N ILE A 540 -16.65 11.90 8.97
CA ILE A 540 -15.76 10.81 9.38
C ILE A 540 -14.47 11.38 10.01
N THR A 541 -13.79 12.32 9.36
CA THR A 541 -12.51 12.83 9.87
C THR A 541 -12.68 13.61 11.17
N THR A 542 -13.64 14.53 11.21
CA THR A 542 -13.91 15.36 12.39
C THR A 542 -14.43 14.54 13.58
N SER A 543 -15.24 13.50 13.34
CA SER A 543 -15.64 12.56 14.40
C SER A 543 -14.47 11.75 14.94
N GLY A 544 -13.45 11.47 14.12
CA GLY A 544 -12.20 10.86 14.57
C GLY A 544 -11.42 11.79 15.50
N GLN A 545 -11.31 13.07 15.14
CA GLN A 545 -10.70 14.08 15.99
C GLN A 545 -11.45 14.25 17.33
N LEU A 546 -12.79 14.30 17.29
CA LEU A 546 -13.60 14.33 18.51
C LEU A 546 -13.35 13.11 19.38
N SER A 547 -13.37 11.91 18.79
CA SER A 547 -13.21 10.66 19.54
C SER A 547 -11.86 10.56 20.25
N ILE A 548 -10.78 11.02 19.60
CA ILE A 548 -9.43 10.94 20.17
C ILE A 548 -9.18 12.02 21.24
N LYS A 549 -9.65 13.26 21.01
CA LYS A 549 -9.58 14.34 22.02
C LYS A 549 -10.47 14.06 23.25
N TRP A 550 -11.64 13.47 23.02
CA TRP A 550 -12.54 13.05 24.09
C TRP A 550 -11.89 12.03 25.02
N ILE A 551 -11.25 11.00 24.45
CA ILE A 551 -10.61 9.97 25.28
C ILE A 551 -9.33 10.47 25.96
N GLU A 552 -8.56 11.34 25.29
CA GLU A 552 -7.41 12.00 25.87
C GLU A 552 -7.80 12.76 27.15
N LYS A 553 -8.85 13.59 27.08
CA LYS A 553 -9.36 14.34 28.24
C LYS A 553 -9.83 13.42 29.37
N GLU A 554 -10.51 12.32 29.05
CA GLU A 554 -10.96 11.35 30.05
C GLU A 554 -9.79 10.65 30.75
N ILE A 555 -8.78 10.21 30.00
CA ILE A 555 -7.60 9.52 30.54
C ILE A 555 -6.85 10.46 31.49
N ASN A 556 -6.60 11.69 31.06
CA ASN A 556 -5.95 12.70 31.89
C ASN A 556 -6.76 12.98 33.15
N ARG A 557 -8.08 13.16 33.05
CA ARG A 557 -8.94 13.33 34.24
C ARG A 557 -8.82 12.17 35.20
N TYR A 558 -8.96 10.93 34.72
CA TYR A 558 -8.92 9.74 35.56
C TYR A 558 -7.59 9.58 36.30
N LEU A 559 -6.46 9.75 35.59
CA LEU A 559 -5.14 9.60 36.20
C LEU A 559 -4.82 10.73 37.19
N ASN A 560 -5.20 11.97 36.88
CA ASN A 560 -5.08 13.09 37.82
C ASN A 560 -5.93 12.89 39.08
N ASP A 561 -7.17 12.41 38.93
CA ASP A 561 -8.04 12.10 40.07
C ASP A 561 -7.48 10.96 40.93
N LEU A 562 -6.88 9.95 40.30
CA LEU A 562 -6.30 8.79 40.98
C LEU A 562 -5.02 9.16 41.73
N LEU A 563 -4.13 9.93 41.09
CA LEU A 563 -2.79 10.24 41.58
C LEU A 563 -2.71 11.58 42.33
N LYS A 564 -3.81 12.35 42.35
CA LYS A 564 -3.92 13.67 43.00
C LYS A 564 -2.91 14.67 42.45
N THR A 565 -2.93 14.80 41.13
CA THR A 565 -2.02 15.64 40.34
C THR A 565 -2.80 16.55 39.38
N ASP A 566 -2.08 17.38 38.62
CA ASP A 566 -2.59 18.19 37.51
C ASP A 566 -1.60 18.13 36.33
N ASP A 567 -1.24 16.90 35.93
CA ASP A 567 -0.29 16.60 34.86
C ASP A 567 -0.99 16.17 33.57
N ASP A 568 -0.26 16.27 32.45
CA ASP A 568 -0.65 15.66 31.19
C ASP A 568 0.02 14.29 31.04
N TYR A 569 -0.76 13.23 31.26
CA TYR A 569 -0.32 11.84 31.15
C TYR A 569 -0.30 11.34 29.71
N VAL A 570 -1.07 11.96 28.81
CA VAL A 570 -1.13 11.55 27.40
C VAL A 570 0.02 12.23 26.66
N VAL A 571 1.18 11.58 26.65
CA VAL A 571 2.44 12.06 26.04
C VAL A 571 2.25 12.41 24.57
N ALA A 572 1.47 11.62 23.82
CA ALA A 572 1.25 11.85 22.40
C ALA A 572 -0.09 11.28 21.94
N VAL A 573 -0.60 11.84 20.84
CA VAL A 573 -1.73 11.31 20.08
C VAL A 573 -1.36 11.30 18.60
N ASP A 574 -1.48 10.14 17.96
CA ASP A 574 -1.30 9.99 16.51
C ASP A 574 -2.54 9.33 15.91
N THR A 575 -3.44 10.14 15.35
CA THR A 575 -4.64 9.73 14.61
C THR A 575 -5.67 8.96 15.46
N ASP A 576 -5.42 7.69 15.73
CA ASP A 576 -6.29 6.70 16.40
C ASP A 576 -5.64 6.08 17.64
N SER A 577 -4.39 6.46 17.94
CA SER A 577 -3.60 5.99 19.07
C SER A 577 -3.36 7.08 20.11
N VAL A 578 -3.47 6.74 21.40
CA VAL A 578 -3.02 7.55 22.54
C VAL A 578 -1.85 6.87 23.25
N TYR A 579 -0.81 7.65 23.57
CA TYR A 579 0.38 7.20 24.29
C TYR A 579 0.38 7.82 25.69
N ILE A 580 0.45 6.98 26.71
CA ILE A 580 0.22 7.36 28.11
C ILE A 580 1.45 7.00 28.93
N THR A 581 2.01 7.96 29.65
CA THR A 581 3.03 7.66 30.67
C THR A 581 2.36 7.14 31.94
N MET A 582 2.85 6.00 32.43
CA MET A 582 2.42 5.37 33.66
C MET A 582 3.46 5.52 34.79
N ASP A 583 4.48 6.35 34.59
CA ASP A 583 5.63 6.45 35.51
C ASP A 583 5.20 6.83 36.94
N LYS A 584 4.42 7.91 37.10
CA LYS A 584 3.91 8.29 38.43
C LYS A 584 3.02 7.22 39.08
N LEU A 585 2.29 6.44 38.28
CA LEU A 585 1.51 5.30 38.78
C LEU A 585 2.44 4.18 39.29
N VAL A 586 3.46 3.83 38.53
CA VAL A 586 4.48 2.84 38.93
C VAL A 586 5.18 3.28 40.21
N GLN A 587 5.60 4.56 40.28
CA GLN A 587 6.22 5.15 41.47
C GLN A 587 5.27 5.12 42.68
N SER A 588 3.98 5.39 42.51
CA SER A 588 3.02 5.35 43.62
C SER A 588 2.83 3.96 44.24
N VAL A 589 3.03 2.89 43.45
CA VAL A 589 2.84 1.50 43.88
C VAL A 589 4.13 0.89 44.42
N TYR A 590 5.25 1.14 43.74
CA TYR A 590 6.52 0.48 44.04
C TYR A 590 7.54 1.38 44.76
N GLY A 591 7.40 2.70 44.69
CA GLY A 591 8.38 3.68 45.18
C GLY A 591 9.73 3.54 44.48
N ASP A 592 10.81 3.96 45.15
CA ASP A 592 12.19 3.82 44.66
C ASP A 592 12.76 2.38 44.80
N LYS A 593 11.90 1.38 45.01
CA LYS A 593 12.37 -0.01 45.15
C LYS A 593 12.90 -0.49 43.81
N ASN A 594 14.07 -1.13 43.83
CA ASN A 594 14.63 -1.80 42.66
C ASN A 594 13.80 -3.05 42.32
N VAL A 595 12.66 -2.86 41.67
CA VAL A 595 11.72 -3.91 41.27
C VAL A 595 12.09 -4.41 39.88
N GLU A 596 12.06 -5.73 39.72
CA GLU A 596 12.27 -6.37 38.43
C GLU A 596 11.27 -5.86 37.37
N LYS A 597 11.76 -5.41 36.21
CA LYS A 597 10.94 -4.84 35.12
C LYS A 597 9.76 -5.74 34.74
N ALA A 598 9.96 -7.07 34.72
CA ALA A 598 8.90 -8.03 34.40
C ALA A 598 7.66 -7.88 35.30
N LYS A 599 7.85 -7.64 36.61
CA LYS A 599 6.74 -7.44 37.55
C LYS A 599 5.98 -6.14 37.30
N ILE A 600 6.70 -5.08 36.91
CA ILE A 600 6.09 -3.80 36.56
C ILE A 600 5.26 -3.97 35.28
N ILE A 601 5.80 -4.67 34.27
CA ILE A 601 5.07 -4.91 33.01
C ILE A 601 3.82 -5.76 33.25
N ASP A 602 3.88 -6.81 34.08
CA ASP A 602 2.70 -7.60 34.43
C ASP A 602 1.65 -6.79 35.20
N PHE A 603 2.11 -5.89 36.07
CA PHE A 603 1.23 -4.94 36.74
C PHE A 603 0.56 -3.98 35.75
N LEU A 604 1.33 -3.39 34.83
CA LEU A 604 0.80 -2.48 33.81
C LEU A 604 -0.17 -3.19 32.87
N ASP A 605 0.14 -4.41 32.43
CA ASP A 605 -0.76 -5.21 31.59
C ASP A 605 -2.11 -5.46 32.28
N LYS A 606 -2.07 -5.79 33.58
CA LYS A 606 -3.28 -5.96 34.40
C LYS A 606 -4.05 -4.66 34.58
N VAL A 607 -3.37 -3.54 34.88
CA VAL A 607 -4.03 -2.23 35.01
C VAL A 607 -4.69 -1.82 33.69
N CYS A 608 -3.99 -2.00 32.57
CA CYS A 608 -4.49 -1.69 31.25
C CYS A 608 -5.75 -2.50 30.92
N SER A 609 -5.67 -3.83 31.02
CA SER A 609 -6.78 -4.73 30.66
C SER A 609 -7.95 -4.69 31.64
N GLU A 610 -7.70 -4.55 32.95
CA GLU A 610 -8.78 -4.64 33.94
C GLU A 610 -9.39 -3.30 34.33
N GLN A 611 -8.69 -2.17 34.16
CA GLN A 611 -9.16 -0.85 34.60
C GLN A 611 -9.22 0.16 33.45
N MET A 612 -8.11 0.39 32.74
CA MET A 612 -8.05 1.41 31.69
C MET A 612 -9.04 1.12 30.56
N GLU A 613 -9.09 -0.12 30.05
CA GLU A 613 -10.07 -0.50 29.02
C GLU A 613 -11.51 -0.23 29.47
N LYS A 614 -11.85 -0.55 30.74
CA LYS A 614 -13.20 -0.27 31.28
C LYS A 614 -13.52 1.22 31.35
N ILE A 615 -12.54 2.06 31.65
CA ILE A 615 -12.72 3.52 31.70
C ILE A 615 -12.90 4.05 30.29
N ILE A 616 -12.09 3.58 29.35
CA ILE A 616 -12.16 3.95 27.94
C ILE A 616 -13.53 3.56 27.35
N ASP A 617 -13.98 2.32 27.59
CA ASP A 617 -15.29 1.83 27.12
C ASP A 617 -16.44 2.68 27.69
N LYS A 618 -16.41 2.98 29.00
CA LYS A 618 -17.41 3.86 29.64
C LYS A 618 -17.37 5.28 29.06
N SER A 619 -16.18 5.78 28.72
CA SER A 619 -16.02 7.10 28.12
C SER A 619 -16.65 7.18 26.74
N TYR A 620 -16.41 6.19 25.89
CA TYR A 620 -17.03 6.14 24.58
C TYR A 620 -18.53 5.87 24.63
N GLN A 621 -19.01 5.14 25.65
CA GLN A 621 -20.45 5.05 25.91
C GLN A 621 -21.05 6.42 26.21
N LYS A 622 -20.40 7.23 27.07
CA LYS A 622 -20.83 8.62 27.32
C LYS A 622 -20.82 9.47 26.05
N LEU A 623 -19.77 9.36 25.22
CA LEU A 623 -19.71 10.07 23.94
C LEU A 623 -20.87 9.68 23.03
N LYS A 624 -21.14 8.38 22.89
CA LYS A 624 -22.28 7.87 22.13
C LYS A 624 -23.61 8.41 22.65
N ASP A 625 -23.79 8.48 23.96
CA ASP A 625 -25.04 8.99 24.56
C ASP A 625 -25.18 10.51 24.43
N TYR A 626 -24.07 11.27 24.52
CA TYR A 626 -24.03 12.72 24.32
C TYR A 626 -24.36 13.10 22.87
N MET A 627 -23.71 12.46 21.90
CA MET A 627 -23.95 12.71 20.47
C MET A 627 -25.24 12.07 19.96
N ASN A 628 -25.94 11.32 20.83
CA ASN A 628 -27.08 10.47 20.49
C ASN A 628 -26.77 9.54 19.30
N ALA A 629 -25.57 8.96 19.26
CA ALA A 629 -25.10 8.16 18.13
C ALA A 629 -25.91 6.86 17.97
N PHE A 630 -25.90 6.31 16.76
CA PHE A 630 -26.67 5.13 16.37
C PHE A 630 -26.32 3.92 17.23
N ASP A 631 -25.01 3.62 17.34
CA ASP A 631 -24.49 2.54 18.17
C ASP A 631 -23.12 2.90 18.75
N GLN A 632 -22.68 2.24 19.81
CA GLN A 632 -21.33 2.39 20.34
C GLN A 632 -20.41 1.42 19.58
N LYS A 633 -19.44 1.95 18.82
CA LYS A 633 -18.51 1.13 18.03
C LYS A 633 -17.04 1.43 18.31
N MET A 634 -16.72 2.45 19.11
CA MET A 634 -15.35 2.80 19.45
C MET A 634 -14.78 1.79 20.46
N VAL A 635 -13.95 0.88 19.98
CA VAL A 635 -13.25 -0.10 20.82
C VAL A 635 -11.76 0.18 20.75
N MET A 636 -11.20 0.63 21.86
CA MET A 636 -9.78 0.94 21.99
C MET A 636 -9.11 -0.11 22.87
N LYS A 637 -8.01 -0.70 22.41
CA LYS A 637 -7.29 -1.75 23.15
C LYS A 637 -5.84 -1.39 23.35
N ARG A 638 -5.26 -1.93 24.41
CA ARG A 638 -3.82 -1.79 24.66
C ARG A 638 -3.04 -2.46 23.53
N GLU A 639 -2.17 -1.69 22.88
CA GLU A 639 -1.27 -2.18 21.85
C GLU A 639 0.08 -2.53 22.47
N ASN A 640 0.85 -1.57 22.98
CA ASN A 640 2.20 -1.80 23.50
C ASN A 640 2.38 -1.41 24.97
N ILE A 641 3.32 -2.10 25.64
CA ILE A 641 3.91 -1.69 26.92
C ILE A 641 5.42 -1.55 26.72
N ALA A 642 5.93 -0.35 26.97
CA ALA A 642 7.35 -0.02 26.91
C ALA A 642 7.83 0.50 28.27
N ASP A 643 9.04 0.14 28.66
CA ASP A 643 9.67 0.69 29.86
C ASP A 643 10.20 2.10 29.65
N ARG A 644 10.57 2.44 28.41
CA ARG A 644 11.02 3.76 28.01
C ARG A 644 10.60 4.09 26.59
N ALA A 645 10.29 5.36 26.36
CA ALA A 645 10.01 5.91 25.05
C ALA A 645 10.57 7.33 24.91
N VAL A 646 11.01 7.69 23.71
CA VAL A 646 11.63 8.99 23.41
C VAL A 646 10.89 9.64 22.26
N TRP A 647 10.35 10.84 22.48
CA TRP A 647 9.73 11.67 21.44
C TRP A 647 10.63 12.83 21.05
N THR A 648 10.84 13.00 19.74
CA THR A 648 11.63 14.12 19.18
C THR A 648 10.76 15.15 18.46
N ALA A 649 9.60 14.73 17.93
CA ALA A 649 8.57 15.59 17.35
C ALA A 649 7.28 14.79 17.08
N LYS A 650 6.25 15.45 16.52
CA LYS A 650 5.08 14.79 15.94
C LYS A 650 5.48 13.67 14.98
N LYS A 651 4.90 12.49 15.16
CA LYS A 651 5.18 11.26 14.38
C LYS A 651 6.65 10.82 14.38
N ARG A 652 7.44 11.22 15.38
CA ARG A 652 8.88 10.92 15.50
C ARG A 652 9.23 10.44 16.90
N TYR A 653 9.24 9.12 17.08
CA TYR A 653 9.49 8.50 18.39
C TYR A 653 10.13 7.11 18.31
N ILE A 654 10.67 6.67 19.44
CA ILE A 654 11.24 5.34 19.65
C ILE A 654 10.69 4.79 20.97
N MET A 655 10.20 3.55 21.00
CA MET A 655 9.74 2.87 22.22
C MET A 655 10.49 1.55 22.40
N ASN A 656 10.91 1.26 23.63
CA ASN A 656 11.52 0.01 24.02
C ASN A 656 10.44 -0.97 24.52
N VAL A 657 9.83 -1.69 23.58
CA VAL A 657 8.59 -2.45 23.80
C VAL A 657 8.89 -3.84 24.35
N TYR A 658 8.25 -4.19 25.46
CA TYR A 658 8.31 -5.54 26.05
C TYR A 658 7.09 -6.38 25.75
N ASP A 659 5.92 -5.77 25.58
CA ASP A 659 4.68 -6.46 25.26
C ASP A 659 3.97 -5.75 24.11
N SER A 660 3.58 -6.49 23.07
CA SER A 660 2.87 -5.95 21.90
C SER A 660 1.69 -6.86 21.57
N GLU A 661 0.47 -6.31 21.63
CA GLU A 661 -0.81 -7.01 21.41
C GLU A 661 -0.96 -8.33 22.19
N GLY A 662 -0.44 -8.37 23.44
CA GLY A 662 -0.44 -9.55 24.31
C GLY A 662 0.70 -10.53 24.08
N VAL A 663 1.61 -10.23 23.14
CA VAL A 663 2.83 -11.01 22.91
C VAL A 663 3.96 -10.45 23.75
N ARG A 664 4.36 -11.19 24.78
CA ARG A 664 5.49 -10.85 25.65
C ARG A 664 6.82 -11.24 25.00
N TYR A 665 7.72 -10.27 24.83
CA TYR A 665 9.07 -10.52 24.36
C TYR A 665 10.01 -10.90 25.51
N LYS A 666 10.97 -11.79 25.21
CA LYS A 666 12.07 -12.11 26.15
C LYS A 666 13.05 -10.95 26.25
N GLU A 667 13.39 -10.38 25.10
CA GLU A 667 14.22 -9.18 24.94
C GLU A 667 13.38 -8.10 24.29
N PRO A 668 13.40 -6.86 24.80
CA PRO A 668 12.56 -5.80 24.28
C PRO A 668 12.88 -5.49 22.82
N GLN A 669 11.86 -5.08 22.07
CA GLN A 669 11.95 -4.73 20.67
C GLN A 669 11.74 -3.21 20.50
N LEU A 670 12.58 -2.58 19.69
CA LEU A 670 12.44 -1.15 19.41
C LEU A 670 11.30 -0.92 18.40
N LYS A 671 10.23 -0.23 18.82
CA LYS A 671 9.23 0.34 17.91
C LYS A 671 9.66 1.75 17.53
N ILE A 672 10.05 1.94 16.27
CA ILE A 672 10.60 3.21 15.75
C ILE A 672 9.62 3.79 14.75
N MET A 673 9.24 5.06 14.92
CA MET A 673 8.30 5.74 14.03
C MET A 673 8.85 7.10 13.58
N GLY A 674 8.88 7.32 12.27
CA GLY A 674 9.29 8.57 11.62
C GLY A 674 10.75 9.03 11.81
N ILE A 675 11.56 8.30 12.58
CA ILE A 675 13.00 8.53 12.75
C ILE A 675 13.78 8.03 11.52
N GLU A 676 14.92 8.65 11.22
CA GLU A 676 15.75 8.40 10.05
C GLU A 676 16.14 6.93 9.88
N ALA A 677 16.30 6.16 10.96
CA ALA A 677 16.68 4.74 10.92
C ALA A 677 15.72 3.85 10.12
N ILE A 678 14.46 4.28 9.94
CA ILE A 678 13.44 3.55 9.15
C ILE A 678 13.07 4.26 7.84
N ARG A 679 13.67 5.43 7.56
CA ARG A 679 13.38 6.17 6.32
C ARG A 679 14.17 5.57 5.17
N SER A 680 13.49 5.37 4.03
CA SER A 680 14.12 4.86 2.82
C SER A 680 15.22 5.78 2.26
N SER A 681 15.28 7.02 2.73
CA SER A 681 16.25 8.03 2.28
C SER A 681 17.53 8.10 3.10
N THR A 682 17.66 7.28 4.13
CA THR A 682 18.87 7.15 4.95
C THR A 682 19.78 6.11 4.30
N PRO A 683 21.11 6.31 4.26
CA PRO A 683 22.03 5.30 3.75
C PRO A 683 21.90 3.98 4.50
N SER A 684 22.04 2.85 3.80
CA SER A 684 21.91 1.50 4.37
C SER A 684 22.87 1.26 5.54
N ALA A 685 24.12 1.71 5.37
CA ALA A 685 25.15 1.63 6.41
C ALA A 685 24.74 2.29 7.73
N CYS A 686 24.02 3.41 7.66
CA CYS A 686 23.61 4.17 8.85
C CYS A 686 22.38 3.57 9.53
N LYS A 687 21.46 2.93 8.80
CA LYS A 687 20.17 2.46 9.35
C LYS A 687 20.36 1.49 10.51
N GLN A 688 21.21 0.47 10.34
CA GLN A 688 21.41 -0.53 11.38
C GLN A 688 22.16 0.05 12.58
N LYS A 689 23.18 0.87 12.32
CA LYS A 689 23.96 1.56 13.36
C LYS A 689 23.11 2.50 14.19
N MET A 690 22.17 3.21 13.57
CA MET A 690 21.17 4.02 14.28
C MET A 690 20.29 3.16 15.19
N LYS A 691 19.82 2.00 14.72
CA LYS A 691 19.02 1.08 15.55
C LYS A 691 19.82 0.54 16.74
N ASP A 692 21.11 0.30 16.56
CA ASP A 692 21.97 -0.23 17.61
C ASP A 692 22.30 0.84 18.66
N ILE A 693 22.61 2.09 18.27
CA ILE A 693 22.78 3.17 19.24
C ILE A 693 21.48 3.50 19.98
N PHE A 694 20.29 3.30 19.37
CA PHE A 694 19.04 3.44 20.10
C PHE A 694 18.92 2.44 21.26
N LYS A 695 19.48 1.23 21.14
CA LYS A 695 19.52 0.28 22.26
C LYS A 695 20.38 0.81 23.41
N ILE A 696 21.48 1.48 23.08
CA ILE A 696 22.36 2.17 24.04
C ILE A 696 21.61 3.33 24.69
N ILE A 697 20.94 4.18 23.92
CA ILE A 697 20.13 5.30 24.44
C ILE A 697 19.03 4.81 25.40
N MET A 698 18.45 3.65 25.13
CA MET A 698 17.39 3.09 25.98
C MET A 698 17.93 2.45 27.27
N ASN A 699 19.13 1.87 27.25
CA ASN A 699 19.58 0.96 28.32
C ASN A 699 20.99 1.24 28.89
N GLY A 700 21.78 2.12 28.27
CA GLY A 700 23.18 2.43 28.62
C GLY A 700 23.38 3.88 29.03
N THR A 701 24.59 4.40 28.83
CA THR A 701 25.00 5.75 29.23
C THR A 701 25.34 6.65 28.03
N GLU A 702 25.45 7.96 28.29
CA GLU A 702 25.91 8.94 27.31
C GLU A 702 27.32 8.61 26.79
N ASP A 703 28.24 8.22 27.69
CA ASP A 703 29.61 7.85 27.32
C ASP A 703 29.65 6.63 26.39
N ASP A 704 28.82 5.60 26.66
CA ASP A 704 28.71 4.43 25.76
C ASP A 704 28.24 4.84 24.36
N ALA A 705 27.29 5.79 24.29
CA ALA A 705 26.76 6.28 23.03
C ALA A 705 27.79 7.12 22.26
N ILE A 706 28.55 7.99 22.95
CA ILE A 706 29.63 8.78 22.35
C ILE A 706 30.73 7.84 21.83
N GLN A 707 31.16 6.85 22.62
CA GLN A 707 32.13 5.85 22.19
C GLN A 707 31.67 5.11 20.93
N TYR A 708 30.41 4.68 20.90
CA TYR A 708 29.83 4.01 19.74
C TYR A 708 29.82 4.90 18.48
N ILE A 709 29.54 6.20 18.64
CA ILE A 709 29.58 7.17 17.53
C ILE A 709 30.99 7.28 16.96
N ASP A 710 32.01 7.36 17.82
CA ASP A 710 33.40 7.50 17.39
C ASP A 710 33.93 6.23 16.72
N GLU A 711 33.61 5.04 17.26
CA GLU A 711 33.92 3.76 16.63
C GLU A 711 33.27 3.65 15.24
N PHE A 712 31.99 4.01 15.13
CA PHE A 712 31.30 3.97 13.85
C PHE A 712 31.83 5.03 12.87
N ARG A 713 32.29 6.19 13.34
CA ARG A 713 32.91 7.21 12.48
C ARG A 713 34.13 6.66 11.75
N GLU A 714 34.97 5.89 12.43
CA GLU A 714 36.16 5.28 11.82
C GLU A 714 35.77 4.13 10.88
N GLU A 715 34.81 3.28 11.24
CA GLU A 715 34.26 2.26 10.35
C GLU A 715 33.67 2.87 9.07
N PHE A 716 32.91 3.97 9.20
CA PHE A 716 32.21 4.63 8.10
C PHE A 716 33.17 5.11 7.00
N LYS A 717 34.40 5.53 7.37
CA LYS A 717 35.44 5.94 6.42
C LYS A 717 35.99 4.78 5.58
N THR A 718 35.77 3.53 6.00
CA THR A 718 36.22 2.32 5.30
C THR A 718 35.17 1.72 4.36
N LEU A 719 33.92 2.18 4.45
CA LEU A 719 32.81 1.67 3.66
C LEU A 719 32.90 2.12 2.20
N SER A 720 32.28 1.34 1.32
CA SER A 720 32.13 1.73 -0.08
C SER A 720 31.31 3.02 -0.21
N ALA A 721 31.60 3.81 -1.23
CA ALA A 721 30.84 5.01 -1.56
C ALA A 721 29.33 4.69 -1.66
N GLU A 722 28.97 3.61 -2.35
CA GLU A 722 27.59 3.19 -2.60
C GLU A 722 26.78 2.96 -1.33
N ASP A 723 27.41 2.48 -0.26
CA ASP A 723 26.73 2.15 1.02
C ASP A 723 26.44 3.40 1.87
N ILE A 724 27.20 4.48 1.64
CA ILE A 724 27.09 5.73 2.41
C ILE A 724 26.34 6.84 1.66
N PHE A 725 25.99 6.64 0.39
CA PHE A 725 25.23 7.62 -0.39
C PHE A 725 23.74 7.64 0.02
N PHE A 726 23.14 8.83 0.01
CA PHE A 726 21.73 9.04 0.35
C PHE A 726 20.79 8.57 -0.76
N PRO A 727 19.89 7.60 -0.51
CA PRO A 727 18.87 7.23 -1.49
C PRO A 727 17.83 8.34 -1.67
N ARG A 728 17.51 8.73 -2.91
CA ARG A 728 16.46 9.69 -3.23
C ARG A 728 15.76 9.37 -4.55
N SER A 729 14.49 9.70 -4.64
CA SER A 729 13.82 9.79 -5.94
C SER A 729 14.16 11.11 -6.60
N VAL A 730 14.54 11.10 -7.87
CA VAL A 730 14.79 12.31 -8.65
C VAL A 730 13.53 12.70 -9.43
N ARG A 731 13.15 13.98 -9.39
CA ARG A 731 12.02 14.52 -10.16
C ARG A 731 12.33 15.92 -10.68
N GLY A 732 11.77 16.27 -11.84
CA GLY A 732 11.95 17.58 -12.45
C GLY A 732 13.31 17.77 -13.13
N MET A 733 14.02 16.71 -13.53
CA MET A 733 15.31 16.81 -14.24
C MET A 733 15.26 17.79 -15.42
N LYS A 734 14.22 17.69 -16.27
CA LYS A 734 14.02 18.61 -17.41
C LYS A 734 13.74 20.04 -16.98
N LYS A 735 12.97 20.23 -15.90
CA LYS A 735 12.62 21.55 -15.35
C LYS A 735 13.84 22.29 -14.83
N TYR A 736 14.77 21.56 -14.23
CA TYR A 736 15.95 22.14 -13.58
C TYR A 736 17.19 22.19 -14.49
N HIS A 737 17.19 21.50 -15.62
CA HIS A 737 18.28 21.51 -16.59
C HIS A 737 18.40 22.86 -17.30
N ASP A 738 19.64 23.31 -17.49
CA ASP A 738 20.00 24.49 -18.29
C ASP A 738 21.09 24.13 -19.30
N ALA A 739 20.94 24.57 -20.55
CA ALA A 739 21.87 24.20 -21.61
C ALA A 739 23.26 24.85 -21.48
N ALA A 740 23.35 26.03 -20.85
CA ALA A 740 24.61 26.77 -20.71
C ALA A 740 25.36 26.41 -19.41
N HIS A 741 24.63 26.22 -18.32
CA HIS A 741 25.16 26.04 -16.98
C HIS A 741 24.86 24.66 -16.36
N LEU A 742 24.34 23.71 -17.15
CA LEU A 742 23.84 22.38 -16.76
C LEU A 742 22.56 22.39 -15.91
N TYR A 743 22.44 23.30 -14.94
CA TYR A 743 21.24 23.44 -14.11
C TYR A 743 20.99 24.88 -13.64
N ILE A 744 19.74 25.20 -13.30
CA ILE A 744 19.32 26.53 -12.82
C ILE A 744 19.58 26.75 -11.32
N LYS A 745 19.53 28.01 -10.87
CA LYS A 745 19.58 28.38 -9.44
C LYS A 745 18.36 27.78 -8.70
N GLY A 746 18.60 27.26 -7.49
CA GLY A 746 17.55 26.61 -6.69
C GLY A 746 17.30 25.13 -7.04
N THR A 747 18.07 24.54 -7.95
CA THR A 747 17.98 23.10 -8.26
C THR A 747 18.25 22.25 -7.02
N PRO A 748 17.38 21.27 -6.68
CA PRO A 748 17.59 20.35 -5.57
C PRO A 748 18.91 19.59 -5.71
N ILE A 749 19.59 19.33 -4.59
CA ILE A 749 20.96 18.78 -4.60
C ILE A 749 21.09 17.45 -5.32
N HIS A 750 20.14 16.53 -5.11
CA HIS A 750 20.10 15.22 -5.74
C HIS A 750 19.81 15.30 -7.24
N VAL A 751 19.06 16.32 -7.69
CA VAL A 751 18.84 16.61 -9.12
C VAL A 751 20.13 17.14 -9.76
N LYS A 752 20.87 18.01 -9.07
CA LYS A 752 22.19 18.47 -9.56
C LYS A 752 23.15 17.29 -9.76
N GLY A 753 23.23 16.39 -8.77
CA GLY A 753 24.05 15.19 -8.86
C GLY A 753 23.67 14.30 -10.05
N ALA A 754 22.37 14.15 -10.31
CA ALA A 754 21.88 13.34 -11.43
C ALA A 754 22.20 13.96 -12.80
N LEU A 755 22.04 15.29 -12.94
CA LEU A 755 22.43 16.00 -14.16
C LEU A 755 23.95 15.94 -14.39
N LEU A 756 24.74 16.05 -13.32
CA LEU A 756 26.20 15.94 -13.40
C LEU A 756 26.64 14.55 -13.81
N TYR A 757 26.04 13.50 -13.24
CA TYR A 757 26.27 12.11 -13.64
C TYR A 757 26.02 11.89 -15.13
N ASN A 758 24.86 12.31 -15.64
CA ASN A 758 24.53 12.16 -17.06
C ASN A 758 25.50 12.94 -17.97
N LYS A 759 25.96 14.12 -17.53
CA LYS A 759 26.99 14.89 -18.23
C LYS A 759 28.32 14.14 -18.26
N LEU A 760 28.78 13.62 -17.13
CA LEU A 760 30.04 12.88 -17.03
C LEU A 760 30.02 11.61 -17.89
N LEU A 761 28.92 10.86 -17.91
CA LEU A 761 28.79 9.72 -18.84
C LEU A 761 28.98 10.15 -20.30
N LYS A 762 28.42 11.30 -20.69
CA LYS A 762 28.58 11.84 -22.05
C LYS A 762 30.02 12.29 -22.31
N ASP A 763 30.61 13.04 -21.38
CA ASP A 763 31.96 13.60 -21.51
C ASP A 763 33.02 12.49 -21.59
N HIS A 764 32.85 11.40 -20.83
CA HIS A 764 33.73 10.23 -20.83
C HIS A 764 33.36 9.16 -21.89
N LYS A 765 32.32 9.38 -22.70
CA LYS A 765 31.81 8.44 -23.72
C LYS A 765 31.35 7.08 -23.16
N LEU A 766 30.80 7.09 -21.96
CA LEU A 766 30.34 5.92 -21.19
C LEU A 766 28.82 5.67 -21.30
N LEU A 767 28.12 6.35 -22.21
CA LEU A 767 26.66 6.22 -22.40
C LEU A 767 26.23 4.82 -22.88
N GLY A 768 27.15 4.02 -23.42
CA GLY A 768 26.92 2.63 -23.83
C GLY A 768 27.08 1.63 -22.68
N ASP A 769 27.89 1.98 -21.67
CA ASP A 769 28.29 1.06 -20.60
C ASP A 769 27.45 1.26 -19.33
N TYR A 770 26.97 2.48 -19.09
CA TYR A 770 26.19 2.82 -17.89
C TYR A 770 24.85 3.48 -18.23
N PRO A 771 23.78 3.18 -17.47
CA PRO A 771 22.47 3.76 -17.70
C PRO A 771 22.44 5.23 -17.26
N VAL A 772 21.86 6.09 -18.10
CA VAL A 772 21.54 7.47 -17.70
C VAL A 772 20.45 7.49 -16.63
N ILE A 773 20.54 8.44 -15.70
CA ILE A 773 19.51 8.69 -14.71
C ILE A 773 18.32 9.38 -15.39
N LYS A 774 17.11 8.85 -15.18
CA LYS A 774 15.85 9.39 -15.71
C LYS A 774 14.97 9.97 -14.61
N ASP A 775 14.02 10.81 -15.00
CA ASP A 775 13.07 11.40 -14.06
C ASP A 775 12.17 10.31 -13.46
N GLY A 776 11.91 10.39 -12.15
CA GLY A 776 11.10 9.40 -11.43
C GLY A 776 11.89 8.22 -10.84
N GLU A 777 13.15 8.01 -11.25
CA GLU A 777 13.99 6.92 -10.74
C GLU A 777 14.48 7.16 -9.31
N LYS A 778 14.84 6.07 -8.62
CA LYS A 778 15.61 6.14 -7.39
C LYS A 778 17.09 6.11 -7.70
N ILE A 779 17.81 7.04 -7.11
CA ILE A 779 19.25 7.20 -7.19
C ILE A 779 19.84 7.21 -5.77
N LYS A 780 21.16 7.14 -5.68
CA LYS A 780 21.90 7.47 -4.47
C LYS A 780 22.78 8.70 -4.74
N PHE A 781 22.89 9.64 -3.80
CA PHE A 781 23.74 10.82 -3.97
C PHE A 781 24.69 11.03 -2.79
N ALA A 782 25.84 11.66 -3.06
CA ALA A 782 26.79 12.09 -2.03
C ALA A 782 27.40 13.44 -2.31
N TYR A 783 27.91 14.06 -1.25
CA TYR A 783 28.68 15.28 -1.33
C TYR A 783 30.12 14.98 -1.76
N LEU A 784 30.66 15.88 -2.57
CA LEU A 784 32.05 15.88 -2.99
C LEU A 784 32.80 17.00 -2.27
N LYS A 785 34.09 16.77 -2.01
CA LYS A 785 35.02 17.79 -1.52
C LYS A 785 35.06 18.98 -2.49
N LYS A 786 35.25 20.20 -1.99
CA LYS A 786 35.30 21.42 -2.82
C LYS A 786 36.34 21.37 -3.94
N GLN A 787 37.49 20.73 -3.66
CA GLN A 787 38.52 20.45 -4.65
C GLN A 787 38.23 19.07 -5.26
N ASN A 788 37.55 19.05 -6.40
CA ASN A 788 37.26 17.82 -7.16
C ASN A 788 37.38 18.06 -8.68
N THR A 789 37.34 16.98 -9.43
CA THR A 789 37.56 16.95 -10.89
C THR A 789 36.30 17.23 -11.72
N VAL A 790 35.11 17.26 -11.12
CA VAL A 790 33.83 17.24 -11.84
C VAL A 790 33.10 18.58 -11.90
N GLY A 791 33.60 19.61 -11.20
CA GLY A 791 33.06 20.96 -11.26
C GLY A 791 31.75 21.17 -10.50
N GLY A 792 31.46 20.30 -9.52
CA GLY A 792 30.29 20.41 -8.63
C GLY A 792 30.54 19.72 -7.28
N GLU A 793 29.77 20.08 -6.24
CA GLU A 793 29.94 19.54 -4.86
C GLU A 793 29.05 18.32 -4.57
N VAL A 794 28.48 17.68 -5.60
CA VAL A 794 27.57 16.53 -5.46
C VAL A 794 27.65 15.63 -6.68
N ILE A 795 27.56 14.32 -6.45
CA ILE A 795 27.32 13.32 -7.51
C ILE A 795 26.10 12.48 -7.14
N ALA A 796 25.40 11.98 -8.15
CA ALA A 796 24.40 10.93 -7.98
C ALA A 796 24.76 9.72 -8.83
N ILE A 797 24.31 8.54 -8.41
CA ILE A 797 24.49 7.29 -9.13
C ILE A 797 23.18 6.51 -9.11
N PRO A 798 22.87 5.74 -10.16
CA PRO A 798 21.73 4.83 -10.13
C PRO A 798 22.00 3.65 -9.18
N ASN A 799 23.19 3.04 -9.28
CA ASN A 799 23.60 1.87 -8.49
C ASN A 799 25.07 1.96 -8.03
N GLN A 800 25.98 1.98 -9.01
CA GLN A 800 27.43 1.94 -8.82
C GLN A 800 28.04 3.24 -9.32
N LEU A 801 29.10 3.70 -8.66
CA LEU A 801 29.91 4.81 -9.14
C LEU A 801 30.88 4.30 -10.22
N PRO A 802 30.78 4.79 -11.48
CA PRO A 802 31.75 4.45 -12.51
C PRO A 802 33.17 4.75 -12.05
N SER A 803 34.04 3.75 -12.11
CA SER A 803 35.45 3.87 -11.71
C SER A 803 36.19 4.94 -12.51
N GLU A 804 35.78 5.11 -13.77
CA GLU A 804 36.28 6.02 -14.79
C GLU A 804 36.03 7.50 -14.44
N PHE A 805 35.18 7.78 -13.46
CA PHE A 805 35.02 9.13 -12.92
C PHE A 805 36.12 9.52 -11.93
N GLU A 806 36.89 8.56 -11.42
CA GLU A 806 37.99 8.77 -10.46
C GLU A 806 37.55 9.59 -9.22
N LEU A 807 36.29 9.38 -8.78
CA LEU A 807 35.65 10.21 -7.75
C LEU A 807 35.83 9.71 -6.31
N GLN A 808 36.39 8.52 -6.11
CA GLN A 808 36.45 7.86 -4.80
C GLN A 808 37.18 8.72 -3.75
N ASP A 809 38.32 9.32 -4.10
CA ASP A 809 39.10 10.16 -3.19
C ASP A 809 38.46 11.55 -2.93
N TYR A 810 37.50 11.93 -3.77
CA TYR A 810 36.79 13.20 -3.71
C TYR A 810 35.45 13.12 -2.96
N ILE A 811 35.02 11.94 -2.53
CA ILE A 811 33.84 11.80 -1.65
C ILE A 811 34.13 12.47 -0.30
N ASP A 812 33.21 13.32 0.16
CA ASP A 812 33.31 14.02 1.44
C ASP A 812 32.71 13.18 2.57
N TYR A 813 33.47 12.18 3.04
CA TYR A 813 33.04 11.24 4.09
C TYR A 813 32.64 11.94 5.39
N ASP A 814 33.34 13.00 5.80
CA ASP A 814 33.03 13.71 7.04
C ASP A 814 31.68 14.43 6.97
N LYS A 815 31.44 15.16 5.88
CA LYS A 815 30.14 15.79 5.64
C LYS A 815 29.03 14.75 5.48
N GLN A 816 29.35 13.63 4.84
CA GLN A 816 28.42 12.54 4.65
C GLN A 816 28.02 11.90 5.98
N PHE A 817 28.97 11.61 6.86
CA PHE A 817 28.73 11.08 8.20
C PHE A 817 27.94 12.07 9.05
N SER A 818 28.34 13.35 9.03
CA SER A 818 27.63 14.42 9.74
C SER A 818 26.16 14.51 9.35
N LYS A 819 25.86 14.55 8.05
CA LYS A 819 24.49 14.67 7.53
C LYS A 819 23.67 13.38 7.66
N SER A 820 24.30 12.23 7.52
CA SER A 820 23.60 10.94 7.45
C SER A 820 23.44 10.26 8.81
N PHE A 821 24.27 10.61 9.79
CA PHE A 821 24.29 9.95 11.10
C PHE A 821 24.25 10.95 12.25
N ILE A 822 25.20 11.89 12.34
CA ILE A 822 25.30 12.81 13.50
C ILE A 822 24.06 13.70 13.63
N GLU A 823 23.67 14.44 12.59
CA GLU A 823 22.51 15.34 12.67
C GLU A 823 21.21 14.60 13.08
N PRO A 824 20.86 13.44 12.48
CA PRO A 824 19.76 12.62 12.97
C PRO A 824 19.94 12.17 14.42
N MET A 825 21.14 11.76 14.82
CA MET A 825 21.39 11.27 16.17
C MET A 825 21.35 12.36 17.21
N SER A 826 21.86 13.57 16.93
CA SER A 826 21.75 14.73 17.80
C SER A 826 20.28 15.03 18.12
N SER A 827 19.37 14.88 17.16
CA SER A 827 17.93 15.07 17.43
C SER A 827 17.37 14.09 18.47
N VAL A 828 17.87 12.85 18.50
CA VAL A 828 17.41 11.81 19.45
C VAL A 828 18.14 11.95 20.79
N MET A 829 19.46 12.15 20.77
CA MET A 829 20.29 12.30 21.97
C MET A 829 19.90 13.56 22.75
N ASN A 830 19.69 14.69 22.07
CA ASN A 830 19.22 15.92 22.73
C ASN A 830 17.87 15.73 23.42
N ALA A 831 17.00 14.85 22.91
CA ALA A 831 15.71 14.56 23.54
C ALA A 831 15.87 13.81 24.88
N VAL A 832 16.95 13.04 25.06
CA VAL A 832 17.29 12.43 26.35
C VAL A 832 18.29 13.26 27.17
N GLY A 833 18.63 14.47 26.70
CA GLY A 833 19.58 15.38 27.36
C GLY A 833 21.06 15.07 27.11
N TRP A 834 21.38 14.21 26.13
CA TRP A 834 22.74 13.78 25.82
C TRP A 834 23.32 14.54 24.61
N GLN A 835 24.64 14.57 24.53
CA GLN A 835 25.44 15.13 23.43
C GLN A 835 26.03 14.04 22.54
N THR A 836 26.29 14.37 21.27
CA THR A 836 26.93 13.44 20.32
C THR A 836 28.45 13.43 20.38
N GLU A 837 29.05 14.30 21.21
CA GLU A 837 30.48 14.42 21.40
C GLU A 837 30.78 14.87 22.83
N LYS A 838 31.95 14.50 23.34
CA LYS A 838 32.37 14.88 24.69
C LYS A 838 32.65 16.38 24.73
N VAL A 839 31.85 17.12 25.49
CA VAL A 839 32.09 18.55 25.76
C VAL A 839 32.96 18.65 27.01
N SER A 840 34.18 19.18 26.87
CA SER A 840 35.08 19.35 28.01
C SER A 840 34.45 20.21 29.10
N THR A 841 34.31 19.67 30.30
CA THR A 841 33.81 20.41 31.47
C THR A 841 34.97 21.04 32.25
N LEU A 842 34.67 21.97 33.14
CA LEU A 842 35.65 22.51 34.09
C LEU A 842 36.24 21.41 35.00
N GLU A 843 35.52 20.32 35.20
CA GLU A 843 35.94 19.17 36.02
C GLU A 843 36.97 18.29 35.29
N ASP A 844 36.89 18.18 33.96
CA ASP A 844 37.93 17.53 33.13
C ASP A 844 39.31 18.24 33.28
N PHE A 845 39.31 19.49 33.73
CA PHE A 845 40.53 20.26 34.02
C PHE A 845 41.21 19.85 35.33
N PHE A 846 40.50 19.17 36.23
CA PHE A 846 40.98 18.80 37.57
C PHE A 846 41.36 17.32 37.72
N GLY A 847 41.17 16.51 36.67
CA GLY A 847 41.66 15.12 36.58
C GLY A 847 40.67 14.07 37.02
#